data_AF-A0A8H6STS4-F1
#
_entry.id   AF-A0A8H6STS4-F1
#
_cell.length_a   1.000
_cell.length_b   1.000
_cell.length_c   1.000
_cell.angle_alpha   90.00
_cell.angle_beta   90.00
_cell.angle_gamma   90.00
#
_symmetry.space_group_name_H-M   'P 1'
#
loop_
_entity.id
_entity.type
_entity.pdbx_description
1 polymer ?
#
loop_
_entity_poly.entity_id
_entity_poly.type
_entity_poly.pdbx_seq_one_letter_code
_entity_poly.pdbx_strand_id
1 'polypeptide(L)'
;MGGPVRELRRILASWKDDRAESPECLGYVLKRTYRRTLSFDAKALSGADALLLKNLAPLAAELGFALHLAHLDGTSYNSCRIKDSRWRSQSPCGSEDEDREDDFVDSDSVEESVELKGVVDLEGMPVRVVALKDLRDWDEVLFGRPMVDDGESDDEEFEDHDGKEGSRTKTWHRTALLLWPTNGKIHQSVGVGDVYEHAFHRLSSISQSPSAPHTAVVERLLERCRVSDERVRERMEDRFGIEKDRAPKEEAANIGKALGVLQKCAEEWNDAGLFLRALEVCRVVESVALLGVEELVSAYKAFGWTTLVDFCDTAVRDNKSGSRADIRAMVSRMVSLAVEENDAELASWARKEEDCLLTDLGSIAEADIPWMIEIITGREAETFRETLLPQLAAQNHPVDFWVSFVSQAHAAANTSPTVAACVTQCAEDLVAGLAAFPTKLVASTFPKGYLRSDKNSAETLRVVQLCLEIELPELCARIFVKMLDASRTGAFSPQFPPWLYYAELATPVGEILAADNRAEMRELFRPFFEGVVCSLLSGEMHVPNGPGTITPCPLAERHLRLLIDAVHAGGGLEFLNGLLPDALKGRDWETIQSLERVIMRCFPSHPALRETKLALVQARIPSDILTLNPAQMVRLVELYLDVNAVEQVEVLLARVAAPIVSADSETRRVLLAKLGHDGELLMGMAAVLKTRGMDFKAEPFLGFASTIVRLYVEGLGEEPASGGPTYAELEQLGCRGANRPVAGRGAGGRRSNAAQPAGPCPSCAELKVLLRDEQQAELWLSISAAASVHLGQHFSATQKWGCVWQASSAGLKIVKPENLWAYPEWQARRSVVGRILSSVGDPAAQAEILGDDFARINSRVHGMVPAQVSLKRNASSVDSEGSAKKTRVA
;
A
#
# COMPACT_ATOMS: atom_id res chain seq x y z
N MET A 1 71.72 -22.98 48.15
CA MET A 1 70.72 -22.69 47.09
C MET A 1 70.39 -21.20 46.89
N GLY A 2 71.01 -20.24 47.59
CA GLY A 2 70.69 -18.80 47.43
C GLY A 2 71.36 -18.06 46.26
N GLY A 3 72.18 -18.74 45.44
CA GLY A 3 72.93 -18.09 44.34
C GLY A 3 72.02 -17.46 43.28
N PRO A 4 71.11 -18.23 42.64
CA PRO A 4 70.24 -17.70 41.58
C PRO A 4 69.28 -16.61 42.06
N VAL A 5 68.75 -16.72 43.28
CA VAL A 5 67.83 -15.72 43.86
C VAL A 5 68.54 -14.39 44.14
N ARG A 6 69.79 -14.44 44.62
CA ARG A 6 70.63 -13.23 44.82
C ARG A 6 70.96 -12.56 43.50
N GLU A 7 71.24 -13.36 42.47
CA GLU A 7 71.54 -12.86 41.14
C GLU A 7 70.31 -12.21 40.49
N LEU A 8 69.15 -12.85 40.57
CA LEU A 8 67.90 -12.28 40.10
C LEU A 8 67.54 -10.98 40.82
N ARG A 9 67.74 -10.93 42.15
CA ARG A 9 67.58 -9.69 42.93
C ARG A 9 68.52 -8.59 42.44
N ARG A 10 69.78 -8.92 42.13
CA ARG A 10 70.77 -7.95 41.61
C ARG A 10 70.32 -7.36 40.27
N ILE A 11 69.82 -8.20 39.37
CA ILE A 11 69.32 -7.79 38.04
C ILE A 11 68.06 -6.91 38.17
N LEU A 12 67.08 -7.34 38.96
CA LEU A 12 65.86 -6.55 39.16
C LEU A 12 66.15 -5.23 39.88
N ALA A 13 67.14 -5.19 40.78
CA ALA A 13 67.58 -3.96 41.41
C ALA A 13 68.27 -3.01 40.41
N SER A 14 69.13 -3.53 39.51
CA SER A 14 69.73 -2.67 38.48
C SER A 14 68.68 -2.09 37.53
N TRP A 15 67.66 -2.85 37.16
CA TRP A 15 66.55 -2.35 36.35
C TRP A 15 65.68 -1.31 37.08
N LYS A 16 65.56 -1.44 38.40
CA LYS A 16 64.89 -0.43 39.23
C LYS A 16 65.66 0.89 39.25
N ASP A 17 66.99 0.81 39.34
CA ASP A 17 67.88 1.97 39.44
C ASP A 17 68.10 2.65 38.08
N ASP A 18 68.18 1.87 36.99
CA ASP A 18 68.29 2.37 35.61
C ASP A 18 67.14 1.87 34.73
N ARG A 19 66.16 2.76 34.51
CA ARG A 19 65.01 2.49 33.65
C ARG A 19 65.37 2.30 32.19
N ALA A 20 66.48 2.87 31.71
CA ALA A 20 66.87 2.74 30.31
C ALA A 20 67.32 1.30 29.99
N GLU A 21 67.80 0.57 30.99
CA GLU A 21 68.20 -0.84 30.89
C GLU A 21 67.07 -1.82 31.23
N SER A 22 65.95 -1.34 31.81
CA SER A 22 64.81 -2.16 32.19
C SER A 22 63.91 -2.44 30.99
N PRO A 23 63.60 -3.71 30.66
CA PRO A 23 62.60 -4.01 29.63
C PRO A 23 61.22 -3.46 30.06
N GLU A 24 60.41 -3.03 29.09
CA GLU A 24 59.06 -2.53 29.39
C GLU A 24 58.16 -3.63 29.96
N CYS A 25 58.29 -4.85 29.41
CA CYS A 25 57.66 -6.08 29.87
C CYS A 25 58.67 -7.22 29.73
N LEU A 26 58.60 -8.20 30.63
CA LEU A 26 59.30 -9.46 30.53
C LEU A 26 58.28 -10.58 30.67
N GLY A 27 58.19 -11.49 29.71
CA GLY A 27 57.35 -12.67 29.80
C GLY A 27 58.16 -13.95 29.90
N TYR A 28 57.75 -14.88 30.75
CA TYR A 28 58.38 -16.18 30.89
C TYR A 28 57.35 -17.28 30.68
N VAL A 29 57.49 -18.04 29.60
CA VAL A 29 56.59 -19.16 29.27
C VAL A 29 56.83 -20.29 30.28
N LEU A 30 55.78 -20.62 31.03
CA LEU A 30 55.83 -21.64 32.08
C LEU A 30 56.05 -23.03 31.48
N LYS A 31 56.67 -23.93 32.26
CA LYS A 31 57.04 -25.26 31.75
C LYS A 31 55.82 -26.16 31.53
N ARG A 32 54.78 -25.99 32.34
CA ARG A 32 53.54 -26.77 32.24
C ARG A 32 52.47 -25.96 31.53
N THR A 33 51.62 -26.66 30.79
CA THR A 33 50.37 -26.10 30.27
C THR A 33 49.32 -26.17 31.37
N TYR A 34 48.66 -25.05 31.65
CA TYR A 34 47.58 -24.96 32.62
C TYR A 34 46.24 -24.79 31.90
N ARG A 35 45.20 -25.45 32.40
CA ARG A 35 43.85 -25.33 31.84
C ARG A 35 43.35 -23.89 31.98
N ARG A 36 42.68 -23.39 30.95
CA ARG A 36 41.93 -22.12 30.96
C ARG A 36 40.68 -22.30 31.80
N THR A 37 40.82 -22.17 33.11
CA THR A 37 39.71 -22.19 34.06
C THR A 37 39.52 -20.79 34.64
N LEU A 38 38.28 -20.42 34.93
CA LEU A 38 37.91 -19.12 35.54
C LEU A 38 38.59 -18.83 36.88
N SER A 39 39.04 -19.89 37.55
CA SER A 39 39.75 -19.84 38.83
C SER A 39 41.27 -19.98 38.70
N PHE A 40 41.84 -19.76 37.51
CA PHE A 40 43.28 -19.86 37.33
C PHE A 40 44.00 -18.78 38.16
N ASP A 41 44.71 -19.22 39.20
CA ASP A 41 45.44 -18.36 40.13
C ASP A 41 46.85 -18.93 40.39
N ALA A 42 47.67 -18.21 41.17
CA ALA A 42 49.01 -18.65 41.52
C ALA A 42 49.06 -20.02 42.23
N LYS A 43 47.97 -20.46 42.88
CA LYS A 43 47.89 -21.75 43.60
C LYS A 43 47.66 -22.91 42.64
N ALA A 44 47.15 -22.67 41.44
CA ALA A 44 47.03 -23.67 40.39
C ALA A 44 48.41 -24.08 39.81
N LEU A 45 49.43 -23.23 39.97
CA LEU A 45 50.78 -23.54 39.55
C LEU A 45 51.34 -24.73 40.33
N SER A 46 52.11 -25.58 39.65
CA SER A 46 52.68 -26.78 40.26
C SER A 46 54.10 -27.06 39.80
N GLY A 47 54.85 -27.85 40.59
CA GLY A 47 56.21 -28.24 40.24
C GLY A 47 57.18 -27.06 40.16
N ALA A 48 57.95 -26.99 39.07
CA ALA A 48 58.99 -25.97 38.88
C ALA A 48 58.42 -24.55 38.77
N ASP A 49 57.23 -24.38 38.18
CA ASP A 49 56.61 -23.08 37.98
C ASP A 49 56.15 -22.47 39.31
N ALA A 50 55.54 -23.29 40.18
CA ALA A 50 55.18 -22.87 41.54
C ALA A 50 56.41 -22.48 42.37
N LEU A 51 57.52 -23.22 42.22
CA LEU A 51 58.77 -22.91 42.90
C LEU A 51 59.39 -21.60 42.38
N LEU A 52 59.31 -21.35 41.07
CA LEU A 52 59.74 -20.09 40.47
C LEU A 52 58.95 -18.91 41.07
N LEU A 53 57.61 -18.97 41.02
CA LEU A 53 56.75 -17.91 41.51
C LEU A 53 56.95 -17.67 43.02
N LYS A 54 57.08 -18.73 43.81
CA LYS A 54 57.33 -18.64 45.27
C LYS A 54 58.59 -17.84 45.62
N ASN A 55 59.64 -17.93 44.79
CA ASN A 55 60.88 -17.18 45.01
C ASN A 55 60.86 -15.79 44.37
N LEU A 56 60.20 -15.63 43.21
CA LEU A 56 60.16 -14.38 42.46
C LEU A 56 59.16 -13.37 43.04
N ALA A 57 57.98 -13.81 43.51
CA ALA A 57 56.95 -12.89 43.97
C ALA A 57 57.37 -11.96 45.12
N PRO A 58 58.04 -12.44 46.18
CA PRO A 58 58.53 -11.54 47.24
C PRO A 58 59.58 -10.53 46.73
N LEU A 59 60.43 -10.94 45.78
CA LEU A 59 61.46 -10.08 45.20
C LEU A 59 60.86 -9.01 44.30
N ALA A 60 59.92 -9.38 43.44
CA ALA A 60 59.22 -8.45 42.57
C ALA A 60 58.51 -7.38 43.40
N ALA A 61 57.77 -7.78 44.45
CA ALA A 61 57.11 -6.86 45.37
C ALA A 61 58.09 -5.93 46.09
N GLU A 62 59.21 -6.46 46.63
CA GLU A 62 60.27 -5.67 47.29
C GLU A 62 60.89 -4.62 46.36
N LEU A 63 61.06 -4.96 45.08
CA LEU A 63 61.75 -4.13 44.10
C LEU A 63 60.82 -3.24 43.27
N GLY A 64 59.50 -3.33 43.44
CA GLY A 64 58.53 -2.50 42.73
C GLY A 64 58.24 -3.00 41.31
N PHE A 65 58.10 -4.31 41.15
CA PHE A 65 57.61 -4.95 39.94
C PHE A 65 56.28 -5.64 40.20
N ALA A 66 55.38 -5.59 39.22
CA ALA A 66 54.12 -6.31 39.22
C ALA A 66 54.29 -7.65 38.49
N LEU A 67 53.62 -8.68 39.01
CA LEU A 67 53.57 -10.01 38.42
C LEU A 67 52.16 -10.36 38.03
N HIS A 68 51.99 -10.92 36.84
CA HIS A 68 50.71 -11.38 36.33
C HIS A 68 50.89 -12.71 35.61
N LEU A 69 49.84 -13.52 35.57
CA LEU A 69 49.79 -14.71 34.74
C LEU A 69 48.99 -14.40 33.49
N ALA A 70 49.39 -14.97 32.37
CA ALA A 70 48.75 -14.76 31.09
C ALA A 70 48.54 -16.07 30.34
N HIS A 71 47.40 -16.18 29.65
CA HIS A 71 47.17 -17.22 28.67
C HIS A 71 47.55 -16.70 27.28
N LEU A 72 48.36 -17.47 26.58
CA LEU A 72 48.86 -17.18 25.25
C LEU A 72 48.35 -18.24 24.28
N ASP A 73 48.00 -17.80 23.07
CA ASP A 73 47.77 -18.64 21.89
C ASP A 73 48.87 -18.38 20.89
N GLY A 74 49.76 -19.35 20.72
CA GLY A 74 50.63 -19.41 19.55
C GLY A 74 49.85 -20.05 18.42
N THR A 75 49.82 -19.44 17.25
CA THR A 75 49.21 -20.01 16.05
C THR A 75 50.26 -20.07 14.94
N SER A 76 50.25 -21.17 14.21
CA SER A 76 51.03 -21.34 12.97
C SER A 76 50.04 -21.59 11.86
N TYR A 77 50.00 -20.66 10.92
CA TYR A 77 49.15 -20.73 9.73
C TYR A 77 49.99 -21.20 8.54
N ASN A 78 49.60 -22.34 7.99
CA ASN A 78 50.21 -22.92 6.79
C ASN A 78 49.17 -23.05 5.68
N SER A 79 49.48 -22.49 4.52
CA SER A 79 48.71 -22.81 3.31
C SER A 79 49.10 -24.20 2.82
N CYS A 80 48.10 -25.04 2.54
CA CYS A 80 48.29 -26.43 2.14
C CYS A 80 47.64 -26.69 0.78
N ARG A 81 48.31 -27.49 -0.06
CA ARG A 81 47.70 -28.01 -1.29
C ARG A 81 47.25 -29.44 -1.10
N ILE A 82 46.00 -29.71 -1.48
CA ILE A 82 45.41 -31.05 -1.45
C ILE A 82 45.97 -31.82 -2.65
N LYS A 83 46.81 -32.83 -2.40
CA LYS A 83 47.29 -33.74 -3.44
C LYS A 83 46.14 -34.66 -3.86
N ASP A 84 45.65 -34.49 -5.09
CA ASP A 84 44.67 -35.35 -5.77
C ASP A 84 43.22 -35.32 -5.25
N SER A 85 42.44 -34.30 -5.64
CA SER A 85 40.98 -34.24 -5.47
C SER A 85 40.18 -35.17 -6.41
N ARG A 86 40.66 -36.39 -6.66
CA ARG A 86 40.13 -37.29 -7.70
C ARG A 86 38.76 -37.93 -7.40
N TRP A 87 38.04 -37.51 -6.34
CA TRP A 87 36.89 -38.26 -5.81
C TRP A 87 35.58 -37.49 -5.55
N ARG A 88 35.28 -36.38 -6.25
CA ARG A 88 33.90 -35.84 -6.31
C ARG A 88 33.05 -36.39 -7.47
N SER A 89 33.22 -37.67 -7.83
CA SER A 89 32.24 -38.36 -8.69
C SER A 89 31.29 -39.17 -7.81
N GLN A 90 30.17 -38.53 -7.49
CA GLN A 90 28.89 -39.08 -7.04
C GLN A 90 28.83 -40.61 -6.92
N SER A 91 29.03 -41.13 -5.71
CA SER A 91 28.48 -42.45 -5.33
C SER A 91 27.60 -42.28 -4.11
N PRO A 92 26.27 -42.15 -4.29
CA PRO A 92 25.32 -42.06 -3.21
C PRO A 92 24.95 -43.48 -2.74
N CYS A 93 25.85 -44.18 -2.06
CA CYS A 93 25.55 -45.39 -1.30
C CYS A 93 26.63 -45.58 -0.23
N GLY A 94 26.19 -45.58 1.03
CA GLY A 94 27.04 -45.47 2.20
C GLY A 94 27.94 -46.65 2.51
N SER A 95 28.97 -46.34 3.27
CA SER A 95 29.50 -47.15 4.36
C SER A 95 30.42 -46.26 5.18
N GLU A 96 30.32 -46.43 6.48
CA GLU A 96 30.93 -45.67 7.57
C GLU A 96 32.46 -45.61 7.50
N ASP A 97 32.99 -44.43 7.81
CA ASP A 97 34.19 -44.17 8.62
C ASP A 97 35.41 -45.08 8.42
N GLU A 98 36.23 -44.76 7.42
CA GLU A 98 37.67 -45.02 7.49
C GLU A 98 38.41 -43.70 7.36
N ASP A 99 39.10 -43.32 8.44
CA ASP A 99 39.99 -42.17 8.59
C ASP A 99 41.03 -42.14 7.47
N ARG A 100 40.69 -41.49 6.35
CA ARG A 100 41.66 -41.18 5.30
C ARG A 100 42.47 -39.97 5.77
N GLU A 101 43.67 -40.24 6.25
CA GLU A 101 44.72 -39.24 6.41
C GLU A 101 45.05 -38.67 5.02
N ASP A 102 44.44 -37.54 4.67
CA ASP A 102 44.70 -36.85 3.42
C ASP A 102 46.16 -36.34 3.41
N ASP A 103 46.93 -36.73 2.40
CA ASP A 103 48.33 -36.33 2.23
C ASP A 103 48.42 -34.85 1.80
N PHE A 104 48.37 -33.93 2.75
CA PHE A 104 48.59 -32.51 2.52
C PHE A 104 50.07 -32.22 2.25
N VAL A 105 50.34 -31.29 1.31
CA VAL A 105 51.68 -30.69 1.17
C VAL A 105 51.64 -29.29 1.75
N ASP A 106 52.37 -29.11 2.83
CA ASP A 106 52.60 -27.80 3.44
C ASP A 106 53.40 -26.93 2.46
N SER A 107 52.95 -25.68 2.28
CA SER A 107 53.69 -24.64 1.59
C SER A 107 54.87 -24.16 2.44
N ASP A 108 55.92 -23.63 1.81
CA ASP A 108 57.08 -23.05 2.51
C ASP A 108 56.76 -21.75 3.28
N SER A 109 55.54 -21.22 3.15
CA SER A 109 55.09 -20.00 3.81
C SER A 109 54.37 -20.32 5.13
N VAL A 110 55.11 -20.22 6.24
CA VAL A 110 54.58 -20.32 7.61
C VAL A 110 54.39 -18.92 8.17
N GLU A 111 53.18 -18.57 8.58
CA GLU A 111 52.91 -17.34 9.34
C GLU A 111 52.64 -17.71 10.79
N GLU A 112 53.53 -17.31 11.68
CA GLU A 112 53.41 -17.53 13.13
C GLU A 112 52.89 -16.27 13.81
N SER A 113 51.94 -16.41 14.72
CA SER A 113 51.46 -15.30 15.52
C SER A 113 51.18 -15.72 16.96
N VAL A 114 51.46 -14.82 17.91
CA VAL A 114 51.18 -15.05 19.33
C VAL A 114 50.15 -14.05 19.82
N GLU A 115 49.01 -14.54 20.29
CA GLU A 115 47.92 -13.75 20.80
C GLU A 115 47.78 -13.89 22.33
N LEU A 116 47.68 -12.75 23.02
CA LEU A 116 47.40 -12.69 24.45
C LEU A 116 45.90 -12.77 24.70
N LYS A 117 45.40 -13.92 25.16
CA LYS A 117 43.95 -14.14 25.39
C LYS A 117 43.44 -13.63 26.73
N GLY A 118 44.28 -13.56 27.76
CA GLY A 118 43.84 -13.10 29.07
C GLY A 118 45.00 -12.92 30.02
N VAL A 119 44.89 -11.92 30.90
CA VAL A 119 45.87 -11.63 31.94
C VAL A 119 45.13 -11.64 33.27
N VAL A 120 45.70 -12.32 34.27
CA VAL A 120 45.19 -12.37 35.64
C VAL A 120 46.29 -11.97 36.62
N ASP A 121 45.91 -11.36 37.74
CA ASP A 121 46.85 -11.19 38.87
C ASP A 121 47.14 -12.53 39.56
N LEU A 122 47.98 -12.51 40.59
CA LEU A 122 48.39 -13.74 41.28
C LEU A 122 47.24 -14.38 42.07
N GLU A 123 46.18 -13.63 42.34
CA GLU A 123 44.94 -14.08 42.99
C GLU A 123 43.93 -14.66 41.96
N GLY A 124 44.26 -14.59 40.67
CA GLY A 124 43.45 -15.08 39.56
C GLY A 124 42.41 -14.08 39.07
N MET A 125 42.48 -12.83 39.51
CA MET A 125 41.55 -11.80 39.06
C MET A 125 41.94 -11.30 37.67
N PRO A 126 41.01 -11.30 36.70
CA PRO A 126 41.28 -10.76 35.37
C PRO A 126 41.66 -9.28 35.41
N VAL A 127 42.75 -8.94 34.74
CA VAL A 127 43.22 -7.57 34.54
C VAL A 127 43.30 -7.26 33.05
N ARG A 128 42.99 -6.01 32.70
CA ARG A 128 43.13 -5.52 31.33
C ARG A 128 44.34 -4.63 31.25
N VAL A 129 45.25 -4.92 30.34
CA VAL A 129 46.48 -4.14 30.17
C VAL A 129 46.50 -3.60 28.76
N VAL A 130 46.11 -2.34 28.59
CA VAL A 130 45.90 -1.75 27.25
C VAL A 130 47.21 -1.68 26.46
N ALA A 131 48.31 -1.33 27.13
CA ALA A 131 49.62 -1.19 26.49
C ALA A 131 50.20 -2.50 25.95
N LEU A 132 49.73 -3.67 26.40
CA LEU A 132 50.21 -4.96 25.87
C LEU A 132 49.75 -5.22 24.43
N LYS A 133 48.72 -4.52 23.94
CA LYS A 133 48.26 -4.63 22.55
C LYS A 133 49.22 -3.98 21.55
N ASP A 134 50.04 -3.04 22.01
CA ASP A 134 50.98 -2.32 21.15
C ASP A 134 52.31 -3.07 21.00
N LEU A 135 52.52 -4.15 21.77
CA LEU A 135 53.65 -5.05 21.64
C LEU A 135 53.44 -5.95 20.41
N ARG A 136 54.05 -5.60 19.28
CA ARG A 136 53.90 -6.34 18.01
C ARG A 136 54.68 -7.65 17.99
N ASP A 137 55.78 -7.72 18.74
CA ASP A 137 56.74 -8.82 18.67
C ASP A 137 56.86 -9.53 20.02
N TRP A 138 55.88 -10.37 20.35
CA TRP A 138 55.89 -11.15 21.60
C TRP A 138 57.11 -12.08 21.71
N ASP A 139 57.69 -12.50 20.59
CA ASP A 139 58.89 -13.35 20.55
C ASP A 139 60.14 -12.67 21.12
N GLU A 140 60.20 -11.34 21.11
CA GLU A 140 61.31 -10.58 21.73
C GLU A 140 61.14 -10.47 23.25
N VAL A 141 59.91 -10.62 23.74
CA VAL A 141 59.53 -10.38 25.13
C VAL A 141 59.37 -11.69 25.91
N LEU A 142 59.06 -12.79 25.23
CA LEU A 142 58.83 -14.11 25.80
C LEU A 142 60.12 -14.94 25.87
N PHE A 143 60.45 -15.39 27.08
CA PHE A 143 61.59 -16.24 27.37
C PHE A 143 61.15 -17.62 27.83
N GLY A 144 62.03 -18.61 27.66
CA GLY A 144 61.84 -19.96 28.17
C GLY A 144 61.50 -20.95 27.06
N ARG A 145 60.32 -21.53 27.13
CA ARG A 145 59.81 -22.51 26.15
C ARG A 145 59.38 -21.79 24.87
N PRO A 146 59.72 -22.27 23.65
CA PRO A 146 59.16 -21.72 22.41
C PRO A 146 57.63 -21.72 22.45
N MET A 147 57.02 -20.65 21.92
CA MET A 147 55.56 -20.50 21.90
C MET A 147 54.90 -21.37 20.83
N VAL A 148 55.51 -21.40 19.64
CA VAL A 148 55.12 -22.19 18.47
C VAL A 148 56.13 -23.32 18.29
N ASP A 149 55.70 -24.46 17.74
CA ASP A 149 56.52 -25.64 17.45
C ASP A 149 57.20 -26.35 18.64
N ASP A 150 56.85 -26.00 19.89
CA ASP A 150 57.25 -26.82 21.03
C ASP A 150 56.23 -27.92 21.36
N GLY A 151 56.46 -29.07 20.74
CA GLY A 151 55.68 -30.30 20.89
C GLY A 151 54.46 -30.34 19.97
N GLU A 152 53.58 -31.32 20.20
CA GLU A 152 52.30 -31.41 19.50
C GLU A 152 51.44 -30.16 19.76
N SER A 153 50.73 -29.71 18.72
CA SER A 153 49.74 -28.64 18.84
C SER A 153 48.58 -29.09 19.73
N ASP A 154 48.01 -28.15 20.48
CA ASP A 154 46.87 -28.44 21.34
C ASP A 154 45.59 -28.59 20.53
N ASP A 155 45.43 -27.74 19.50
CA ASP A 155 44.35 -27.82 18.52
C ASP A 155 44.89 -27.71 17.10
N GLU A 156 44.15 -28.28 16.16
CA GLU A 156 44.45 -28.22 14.75
C GLU A 156 43.15 -28.09 13.96
N GLU A 157 43.05 -26.99 13.20
CA GLU A 157 41.90 -26.71 12.36
C GLU A 157 42.31 -26.71 10.89
N PHE A 158 41.47 -27.30 10.04
CA PHE A 158 41.65 -27.31 8.59
C PHE A 158 40.45 -26.64 7.92
N GLU A 159 40.70 -25.61 7.12
CA GLU A 159 39.68 -24.90 6.34
C GLU A 159 39.88 -25.19 4.84
N ASP A 160 38.85 -25.75 4.21
CA ASP A 160 38.81 -25.97 2.76
C ASP A 160 38.26 -24.72 2.06
N HIS A 161 39.06 -24.06 1.22
CA HIS A 161 38.63 -22.85 0.52
C HIS A 161 37.99 -23.17 -0.84
N ASP A 162 38.55 -24.11 -1.61
CA ASP A 162 38.10 -24.37 -2.98
C ASP A 162 38.23 -25.84 -3.46
N GLY A 163 38.51 -26.78 -2.55
CA GLY A 163 38.71 -28.19 -2.84
C GLY A 163 40.06 -28.53 -3.48
N LYS A 164 40.98 -27.57 -3.59
CA LYS A 164 42.37 -27.76 -4.05
C LYS A 164 43.38 -27.10 -3.12
N GLU A 165 43.02 -25.95 -2.58
CA GLU A 165 43.79 -25.20 -1.61
C GLU A 165 42.98 -25.14 -0.30
N GLY A 166 43.66 -25.43 0.79
CA GLY A 166 43.14 -25.27 2.13
C GLY A 166 44.17 -24.60 3.01
N SER A 167 43.78 -24.26 4.21
CA SER A 167 44.70 -23.78 5.23
C SER A 167 44.64 -24.62 6.48
N ARG A 168 45.80 -24.89 7.05
CA ARG A 168 45.96 -25.59 8.31
C ARG A 168 46.44 -24.60 9.36
N THR A 169 45.66 -24.48 10.41
CA THR A 169 46.00 -23.64 11.57
C THR A 169 46.27 -24.55 12.75
N LYS A 170 47.53 -24.56 13.20
CA LYS A 170 47.93 -25.25 14.43
C LYS A 170 47.95 -24.23 15.56
N THR A 171 47.35 -24.58 16.70
CA THR A 171 47.26 -23.71 17.87
C THR A 171 47.93 -24.36 19.06
N TRP A 172 48.76 -23.60 19.77
CA TRP A 172 49.40 -23.99 21.02
C TRP A 172 48.93 -23.08 22.15
N HIS A 173 48.33 -23.68 23.17
CA HIS A 173 47.89 -23.01 24.37
C HIS A 173 49.01 -23.03 25.41
N ARG A 174 49.49 -21.86 25.80
CA ARG A 174 50.55 -21.74 26.81
C ARG A 174 50.16 -20.76 27.91
N THR A 175 50.88 -20.84 29.03
CA THR A 175 50.74 -19.88 30.13
C THR A 175 52.09 -19.19 30.33
N ALA A 176 52.08 -17.87 30.44
CA ALA A 176 53.26 -17.08 30.73
C ALA A 176 53.12 -16.34 32.06
N LEU A 177 54.24 -16.17 32.75
CA LEU A 177 54.40 -15.24 33.86
C LEU A 177 54.94 -13.92 33.29
N LEU A 178 54.17 -12.85 33.42
CA LEU A 178 54.55 -11.51 32.99
C LEU A 178 55.05 -10.69 34.18
N LEU A 179 56.11 -9.91 33.95
CA LEU A 179 56.79 -9.07 34.93
C LEU A 179 57.05 -7.70 34.32
N TRP A 180 56.67 -6.63 35.02
CA TRP A 180 56.99 -5.24 34.61
C TRP A 180 57.09 -4.28 35.80
N PRO A 181 57.80 -3.15 35.67
CA PRO A 181 57.91 -2.16 36.74
C PRO A 181 56.57 -1.51 37.11
N THR A 182 56.26 -1.33 38.40
CA THR A 182 55.00 -0.70 38.87
C THR A 182 54.91 0.79 38.56
N ASN A 183 56.01 1.42 38.18
CA ASN A 183 56.08 2.84 37.86
C ASN A 183 56.20 3.09 36.34
N GLY A 184 56.08 2.03 35.52
CA GLY A 184 56.15 2.06 34.06
C GLY A 184 54.80 2.29 33.37
N LYS A 185 54.84 2.52 32.05
CA LYS A 185 53.64 2.77 31.21
C LYS A 185 52.65 1.60 31.24
N ILE A 186 53.16 0.38 31.18
CA ILE A 186 52.31 -0.83 31.19
C ILE A 186 51.51 -0.90 32.49
N HIS A 187 52.13 -0.68 33.64
CA HIS A 187 51.43 -0.69 34.94
C HIS A 187 50.35 0.40 35.02
N GLN A 188 50.62 1.61 34.51
CA GLN A 188 49.63 2.68 34.45
C GLN A 188 48.42 2.33 33.56
N SER A 189 48.60 1.42 32.61
CA SER A 189 47.53 0.92 31.73
C SER A 189 46.79 -0.31 32.26
N VAL A 190 47.19 -0.83 33.43
CA VAL A 190 46.51 -1.95 34.09
C VAL A 190 45.19 -1.42 34.67
N GLY A 191 44.08 -1.83 34.05
CA GLY A 191 42.73 -1.63 34.54
C GLY A 191 42.06 -2.95 34.91
N VAL A 192 40.81 -2.84 35.34
CA VAL A 192 39.97 -3.99 35.65
C VAL A 192 39.68 -4.78 34.36
N GLY A 193 39.94 -6.08 34.39
CA GLY A 193 39.69 -6.99 33.27
C GLY A 193 38.23 -7.39 33.12
N ASP A 194 37.98 -8.48 32.41
CA ASP A 194 36.65 -9.09 32.42
C ASP A 194 36.44 -9.86 33.73
N VAL A 195 36.03 -9.13 34.76
CA VAL A 195 35.93 -9.64 36.13
C VAL A 195 34.64 -10.43 36.37
N TYR A 196 33.66 -10.39 35.46
CA TYR A 196 32.32 -10.93 35.70
C TYR A 196 32.34 -12.40 36.11
N GLU A 197 32.85 -13.28 35.26
CA GLU A 197 32.82 -14.72 35.52
C GLU A 197 33.61 -15.10 36.79
N HIS A 198 34.77 -14.47 36.98
CA HIS A 198 35.59 -14.68 38.18
C HIS A 198 34.84 -14.24 39.45
N ALA A 199 34.25 -13.04 39.43
CA ALA A 199 33.51 -12.51 40.56
C ALA A 199 32.28 -13.35 40.86
N PHE A 200 31.51 -13.76 39.84
CA PHE A 200 30.33 -14.61 40.01
C PHE A 200 30.71 -15.95 40.66
N HIS A 201 31.81 -16.56 40.21
CA HIS A 201 32.30 -17.79 40.79
C HIS A 201 32.75 -17.60 42.25
N ARG A 202 33.59 -16.59 42.55
CA ARG A 202 34.09 -16.34 43.91
C ARG A 202 32.99 -15.93 44.89
N LEU A 203 32.04 -15.13 44.43
CA LEU A 203 30.91 -14.62 45.23
C LEU A 203 29.72 -15.60 45.26
N SER A 204 29.77 -16.72 44.56
CA SER A 204 28.72 -17.75 44.70
C SER A 204 28.70 -18.40 46.10
N SER A 205 29.86 -18.40 46.79
CA SER A 205 30.11 -19.12 48.05
C SER A 205 30.42 -18.16 49.20
N ILE A 206 29.62 -17.10 49.34
CA ILE A 206 29.84 -16.05 50.35
C ILE A 206 29.58 -16.58 51.77
N SER A 207 30.39 -16.09 52.72
CA SER A 207 30.17 -16.25 54.15
C SER A 207 29.32 -15.10 54.69
N GLN A 208 28.56 -15.33 55.76
CA GLN A 208 27.76 -14.30 56.47
C GLN A 208 28.56 -13.06 56.92
N SER A 209 29.90 -13.12 56.91
CA SER A 209 30.75 -11.97 57.18
C SER A 209 31.66 -11.65 55.99
N PRO A 210 31.84 -10.37 55.64
CA PRO A 210 32.71 -9.96 54.55
C PRO A 210 34.17 -10.29 54.90
N SER A 211 34.79 -11.15 54.10
CA SER A 211 36.22 -11.39 54.16
C SER A 211 36.94 -10.36 53.28
N ALA A 212 38.15 -9.94 53.66
CA ALA A 212 38.92 -8.98 52.85
C ALA A 212 39.07 -9.39 51.36
N PRO A 213 39.29 -10.67 51.01
CA PRO A 213 39.26 -11.12 49.63
C PRO A 213 37.90 -10.91 48.94
N HIS A 214 36.79 -11.22 49.61
CA HIS A 214 35.45 -11.01 49.04
C HIS A 214 35.16 -9.52 48.83
N THR A 215 35.50 -8.66 49.78
CA THR A 215 35.36 -7.21 49.64
C THR A 215 36.18 -6.69 48.46
N ALA A 216 37.40 -7.18 48.26
CA ALA A 216 38.23 -6.79 47.11
C ALA A 216 37.61 -7.21 45.76
N VAL A 217 37.00 -8.41 45.68
CA VAL A 217 36.28 -8.86 44.49
C VAL A 217 35.05 -8.00 44.23
N VAL A 218 34.29 -7.66 45.27
CA VAL A 218 33.11 -6.77 45.19
C VAL A 218 33.48 -5.39 44.67
N GLU A 219 34.53 -4.76 45.22
CA GLU A 219 34.97 -3.43 44.78
C GLU A 219 35.43 -3.43 43.32
N ARG A 220 36.10 -4.50 42.88
CA ARG A 220 36.50 -4.64 41.47
C ARG A 220 35.31 -4.91 40.55
N LEU A 221 34.31 -5.65 41.01
CA LEU A 221 33.08 -5.88 40.25
C LEU A 221 32.29 -4.57 40.08
N LEU A 222 32.17 -3.77 41.15
CA LEU A 222 31.59 -2.43 41.08
C LEU A 222 32.36 -1.55 40.08
N GLU A 223 33.68 -1.50 40.17
CA GLU A 223 34.48 -0.71 39.23
C GLU A 223 34.32 -1.20 37.78
N ARG A 224 34.21 -2.52 37.57
CA ARG A 224 33.93 -3.07 36.24
C ARG A 224 32.58 -2.60 35.71
N CYS A 225 31.51 -2.69 36.51
CA CYS A 225 30.17 -2.23 36.11
C CYS A 225 30.18 -0.73 35.74
N ARG A 226 30.90 0.11 36.49
CA ARG A 226 31.06 1.55 36.16
C ARG A 226 31.70 1.77 34.79
N VAL A 227 32.78 1.03 34.49
CA VAL A 227 33.49 1.15 33.19
C VAL A 227 32.68 0.56 32.04
N SER A 228 31.95 -0.53 32.28
CA SER A 228 31.08 -1.19 31.32
C SER A 228 29.98 -0.27 30.81
N ASP A 229 29.33 0.43 31.72
CA ASP A 229 28.25 1.36 31.38
C ASP A 229 28.73 2.49 30.46
N GLU A 230 29.84 3.15 30.81
CA GLU A 230 30.38 4.25 29.99
C GLU A 230 30.71 3.78 28.56
N ARG A 231 31.19 2.54 28.42
CA ARG A 231 31.47 1.92 27.11
C ARG A 231 30.21 1.59 26.33
N VAL A 232 29.16 1.11 26.99
CA VAL A 232 27.88 0.85 26.34
C VAL A 232 27.32 2.17 25.81
N ARG A 233 27.44 3.27 26.56
CA ARG A 233 27.02 4.61 26.14
C ARG A 233 27.81 5.14 24.95
N GLU A 234 29.15 5.15 25.03
CA GLU A 234 30.01 5.57 23.90
C GLU A 234 29.68 4.80 22.62
N ARG A 235 29.42 3.49 22.73
CA ARG A 235 29.10 2.65 21.57
C ARG A 235 27.70 2.88 21.00
N MET A 236 26.71 3.19 21.86
CA MET A 236 25.35 3.52 21.46
C MET A 236 25.27 4.88 20.74
N GLU A 237 26.14 5.83 21.12
CA GLU A 237 26.23 7.14 20.47
C GLU A 237 26.88 7.05 19.06
N ASP A 238 27.83 6.14 18.84
CA ASP A 238 28.48 5.88 17.54
C ASP A 238 27.62 5.03 16.55
N ARG A 239 26.35 5.41 16.36
CA ARG A 239 25.28 4.59 15.77
C ARG A 239 25.36 4.27 14.26
N PHE A 240 26.49 4.50 13.59
CA PHE A 240 26.64 4.37 12.13
C PHE A 240 27.30 3.06 11.62
N GLY A 241 27.54 2.05 12.47
CA GLY A 241 28.17 0.78 12.07
C GLY A 241 27.21 -0.42 12.09
N ILE A 242 27.10 -1.14 10.98
CA ILE A 242 26.13 -2.23 10.71
C ILE A 242 26.40 -3.54 11.51
N GLU A 243 27.53 -3.68 12.22
CA GLU A 243 27.89 -4.90 12.97
C GLU A 243 27.59 -4.88 14.49
N LYS A 244 26.71 -3.99 14.99
CA LYS A 244 26.74 -3.50 16.39
C LYS A 244 25.75 -4.05 17.43
N ASP A 245 25.02 -5.15 17.24
CA ASP A 245 23.95 -5.51 18.20
C ASP A 245 24.27 -6.58 19.27
N ARG A 246 25.37 -7.36 19.15
CA ARG A 246 25.64 -8.46 20.11
C ARG A 246 26.35 -8.01 21.38
N ALA A 247 27.43 -7.23 21.27
CA ALA A 247 28.25 -6.84 22.41
C ALA A 247 27.52 -6.01 23.50
N PRO A 248 26.62 -5.07 23.17
CA PRO A 248 25.88 -4.33 24.19
C PRO A 248 24.91 -5.21 24.98
N LYS A 249 24.30 -6.22 24.34
CA LYS A 249 23.35 -7.13 24.99
C LYS A 249 24.03 -8.05 25.99
N GLU A 250 25.20 -8.57 25.63
CA GLU A 250 25.99 -9.41 26.52
C GLU A 250 26.50 -8.62 27.74
N GLU A 251 26.99 -7.41 27.53
CA GLU A 251 27.43 -6.54 28.63
C GLU A 251 26.27 -6.17 29.56
N ALA A 252 25.10 -5.81 29.01
CA ALA A 252 23.90 -5.53 29.82
C ALA A 252 23.44 -6.76 30.63
N ALA A 253 23.51 -7.96 30.04
CA ALA A 253 23.21 -9.21 30.75
C ALA A 253 24.23 -9.48 31.88
N ASN A 254 25.50 -9.17 31.67
CA ASN A 254 26.53 -9.31 32.69
C ASN A 254 26.37 -8.29 33.82
N ILE A 255 25.97 -7.05 33.52
CA ILE A 255 25.63 -6.04 34.54
C ILE A 255 24.44 -6.53 35.38
N GLY A 256 23.38 -7.05 34.77
CA GLY A 256 22.23 -7.61 35.49
C GLY A 256 22.63 -8.78 36.41
N LYS A 257 23.45 -9.72 35.91
CA LYS A 257 24.00 -10.81 36.76
C LYS A 257 24.86 -10.28 37.90
N ALA A 258 25.71 -9.29 37.63
CA ALA A 258 26.55 -8.67 38.64
C ALA A 258 25.73 -8.00 39.73
N LEU A 259 24.67 -7.29 39.36
CA LEU A 259 23.75 -6.68 40.29
C LEU A 259 23.09 -7.73 41.20
N GLY A 260 22.58 -8.82 40.64
CA GLY A 260 22.00 -9.92 41.43
C GLY A 260 22.99 -10.56 42.41
N VAL A 261 24.26 -10.73 41.99
CA VAL A 261 25.32 -11.22 42.89
C VAL A 261 25.63 -10.21 43.99
N LEU A 262 25.77 -8.93 43.66
CA LEU A 262 26.06 -7.85 44.61
C LEU A 262 24.93 -7.64 45.61
N GLN A 263 23.67 -7.75 45.16
CA GLN A 263 22.51 -7.76 46.04
C GLN A 263 22.58 -8.90 47.03
N LYS A 264 22.82 -10.13 46.58
CA LYS A 264 22.94 -11.29 47.48
C LYS A 264 24.07 -11.10 48.50
N CYS A 265 25.21 -10.52 48.10
CA CYS A 265 26.27 -10.14 49.04
C CYS A 265 25.75 -9.16 50.10
N ALA A 266 25.06 -8.10 49.66
CA ALA A 266 24.55 -7.05 50.53
C ALA A 266 23.51 -7.59 51.51
N GLU A 267 22.60 -8.47 51.07
CA GLU A 267 21.60 -9.11 51.92
C GLU A 267 22.26 -10.03 52.97
N GLU A 268 23.17 -10.91 52.56
CA GLU A 268 23.88 -11.83 53.48
C GLU A 268 24.77 -11.11 54.50
N TRP A 269 25.33 -9.96 54.12
CA TRP A 269 26.13 -9.12 55.01
C TRP A 269 25.32 -8.07 55.77
N ASN A 270 24.02 -7.96 55.46
CA ASN A 270 23.14 -6.90 55.94
C ASN A 270 23.73 -5.49 55.72
N ASP A 271 24.32 -5.26 54.55
CA ASP A 271 24.99 -4.02 54.14
C ASP A 271 24.16 -3.27 53.08
N ALA A 272 23.21 -2.47 53.56
CA ALA A 272 22.41 -1.59 52.71
C ALA A 272 23.26 -0.62 51.86
N GLY A 273 24.41 -0.18 52.38
CA GLY A 273 25.30 0.74 51.67
C GLY A 273 25.91 0.10 50.43
N LEU A 274 26.30 -1.17 50.51
CA LEU A 274 26.76 -1.95 49.35
C LEU A 274 25.65 -2.08 48.30
N PHE A 275 24.41 -2.37 48.72
CA PHE A 275 23.29 -2.48 47.79
C PHE A 275 23.03 -1.16 47.04
N LEU A 276 22.92 -0.04 47.76
CA LEU A 276 22.69 1.28 47.14
C LEU A 276 23.84 1.68 46.19
N ARG A 277 25.10 1.41 46.56
CA ARG A 277 26.25 1.61 45.67
C ARG A 277 26.18 0.74 44.41
N ALA A 278 25.72 -0.51 44.54
CA ALA A 278 25.53 -1.39 43.38
C ALA A 278 24.43 -0.87 42.45
N LEU A 279 23.31 -0.37 42.98
CA LEU A 279 22.24 0.25 42.22
C LEU A 279 22.72 1.50 41.46
N GLU A 280 23.50 2.35 42.12
CA GLU A 280 24.07 3.57 41.52
C GLU A 280 25.05 3.22 40.40
N VAL A 281 26.00 2.33 40.68
CA VAL A 281 27.05 1.92 39.72
C VAL A 281 26.47 1.18 38.51
N CYS A 282 25.42 0.38 38.71
CA CYS A 282 24.71 -0.31 37.63
C CYS A 282 23.62 0.57 36.99
N ARG A 283 23.47 1.83 37.44
CA ARG A 283 22.48 2.82 36.96
C ARG A 283 21.06 2.26 36.88
N VAL A 284 20.66 1.50 37.89
CA VAL A 284 19.31 0.88 37.95
C VAL A 284 18.21 1.94 37.94
N VAL A 285 18.50 3.15 38.43
CA VAL A 285 17.61 4.32 38.35
C VAL A 285 17.12 4.58 36.91
N GLU A 286 17.94 4.28 35.91
CA GLU A 286 17.63 4.49 34.49
C GLU A 286 16.99 3.29 33.82
N SER A 287 17.05 2.12 34.46
CA SER A 287 16.46 0.87 33.99
C SER A 287 16.19 -0.07 35.16
N VAL A 288 15.01 0.09 35.76
CA VAL A 288 14.54 -0.74 36.89
C VAL A 288 14.48 -2.23 36.52
N ALA A 289 14.27 -2.55 35.24
CA ALA A 289 14.31 -3.93 34.73
C ALA A 289 15.62 -4.67 35.01
N LEU A 290 16.75 -3.97 35.14
CA LEU A 290 18.03 -4.61 35.45
C LEU A 290 18.03 -5.27 36.83
N LEU A 291 17.34 -4.65 37.80
CA LEU A 291 17.19 -5.21 39.14
C LEU A 291 16.13 -6.31 39.14
N GLY A 292 14.99 -6.04 38.51
CA GLY A 292 13.82 -6.90 38.64
C GLY A 292 12.98 -6.53 39.87
N VAL A 293 11.69 -6.79 39.78
CA VAL A 293 10.72 -6.37 40.80
C VAL A 293 10.84 -7.23 42.06
N GLU A 294 11.09 -8.54 41.92
CA GLU A 294 11.20 -9.47 43.06
C GLU A 294 12.48 -9.25 43.86
N GLU A 295 13.55 -8.88 43.18
CA GLU A 295 14.82 -8.48 43.77
C GLU A 295 14.65 -7.22 44.62
N LEU A 296 13.90 -6.22 44.15
CA LEU A 296 13.60 -5.04 44.96
C LEU A 296 12.74 -5.38 46.19
N VAL A 297 11.78 -6.32 46.06
CA VAL A 297 10.99 -6.84 47.19
C VAL A 297 11.90 -7.54 48.21
N SER A 298 12.87 -8.33 47.75
CA SER A 298 13.86 -8.99 48.62
C SER A 298 14.71 -7.96 49.38
N ALA A 299 15.20 -6.94 48.68
CA ALA A 299 15.96 -5.85 49.29
C ALA A 299 15.12 -5.06 50.31
N TYR A 300 13.83 -4.83 50.03
CA TYR A 300 12.90 -4.21 50.98
C TYR A 300 12.79 -5.05 52.26
N LYS A 301 12.65 -6.37 52.14
CA LYS A 301 12.55 -7.28 53.30
C LYS A 301 13.84 -7.32 54.11
N ALA A 302 14.99 -7.18 53.45
CA ALA A 302 16.30 -7.17 54.10
C ALA A 302 16.61 -5.84 54.80
N PHE A 303 16.36 -4.71 54.15
CA PHE A 303 16.87 -3.39 54.58
C PHE A 303 15.79 -2.40 55.06
N GLY A 304 14.51 -2.72 54.85
CA GLY A 304 13.37 -1.88 55.19
C GLY A 304 13.13 -0.70 54.22
N TRP A 305 11.94 -0.11 54.31
CA TRP A 305 11.50 0.97 53.42
C TRP A 305 12.35 2.24 53.47
N THR A 306 12.72 2.67 54.68
CA THR A 306 13.45 3.92 54.92
C THR A 306 14.79 3.99 54.19
N THR A 307 15.39 2.84 53.93
CA THR A 307 16.64 2.72 53.16
C THR A 307 16.40 2.89 51.65
N LEU A 308 15.26 2.44 51.14
CA LEU A 308 14.98 2.34 49.70
C LEU A 308 14.19 3.51 49.14
N VAL A 309 13.48 4.28 49.97
CA VAL A 309 12.58 5.36 49.53
C VAL A 309 13.26 6.36 48.58
N ASP A 310 14.47 6.81 48.91
CA ASP A 310 15.21 7.80 48.08
C ASP A 310 15.57 7.22 46.71
N PHE A 311 15.95 5.94 46.66
CA PHE A 311 16.23 5.25 45.41
C PHE A 311 14.95 5.10 44.58
N CYS A 312 13.86 4.65 45.18
CA CYS A 312 12.58 4.47 44.49
C CYS A 312 12.02 5.80 43.97
N ASP A 313 12.08 6.88 44.76
CA ASP A 313 11.72 8.24 44.34
C ASP A 313 12.53 8.68 43.12
N THR A 314 13.84 8.45 43.17
CA THR A 314 14.76 8.80 42.08
C THR A 314 14.48 7.96 40.83
N ALA A 315 14.25 6.66 41.00
CA ALA A 315 13.94 5.74 39.90
C ALA A 315 12.61 6.11 39.23
N VAL A 316 11.57 6.49 39.97
CA VAL A 316 10.30 6.91 39.38
C VAL A 316 10.44 8.25 38.66
N ARG A 317 11.17 9.22 39.25
CA ARG A 317 11.31 10.57 38.70
C ARG A 317 12.25 10.65 37.49
N ASP A 318 13.37 9.94 37.52
CA ASP A 318 14.48 10.15 36.59
C ASP A 318 14.53 9.13 35.44
N ASN A 319 13.59 8.18 35.39
CA ASN A 319 13.54 7.16 34.34
C ASN A 319 13.09 7.73 32.99
N LYS A 320 14.05 8.33 32.28
CA LYS A 320 13.87 8.87 30.92
C LYS A 320 14.07 7.82 29.83
N SER A 321 14.73 6.71 30.15
CA SER A 321 15.25 5.75 29.17
C SER A 321 14.68 4.33 29.31
N GLY A 322 14.23 3.95 30.50
CA GLY A 322 13.66 2.64 30.77
C GLY A 322 12.20 2.52 30.33
N SER A 323 11.72 1.27 30.26
CA SER A 323 10.32 1.03 29.95
C SER A 323 9.47 1.53 31.11
N ARG A 324 8.52 2.44 30.85
CA ARG A 324 7.50 2.82 31.84
C ARG A 324 6.70 1.60 32.31
N ALA A 325 6.67 0.51 31.54
CA ALA A 325 6.10 -0.76 31.98
C ALA A 325 6.80 -1.32 33.23
N ASP A 326 8.13 -1.21 33.31
CA ASP A 326 8.90 -1.73 34.45
C ASP A 326 8.64 -0.92 35.73
N ILE A 327 8.55 0.42 35.61
CA ILE A 327 8.16 1.26 36.74
C ILE A 327 6.75 0.92 37.21
N ARG A 328 5.81 0.74 36.28
CA ARG A 328 4.43 0.39 36.64
C ARG A 328 4.38 -0.95 37.35
N ALA A 329 5.07 -1.97 36.83
CA ALA A 329 5.18 -3.27 37.49
C ALA A 329 5.79 -3.15 38.90
N MET A 330 6.84 -2.34 39.05
CA MET A 330 7.47 -2.04 40.34
C MET A 330 6.47 -1.38 41.31
N VAL A 331 5.82 -0.29 40.91
CA VAL A 331 4.86 0.45 41.77
C VAL A 331 3.67 -0.43 42.13
N SER A 332 3.08 -1.16 41.17
CA SER A 332 1.98 -2.09 41.43
C SER A 332 2.38 -3.18 42.45
N ARG A 333 3.58 -3.78 42.31
CA ARG A 333 4.06 -4.75 43.30
C ARG A 333 4.28 -4.11 44.67
N MET A 334 4.81 -2.89 44.72
CA MET A 334 5.02 -2.15 45.97
C MET A 334 3.70 -1.84 46.68
N VAL A 335 2.62 -1.54 45.93
CA VAL A 335 1.27 -1.41 46.51
C VAL A 335 0.84 -2.73 47.16
N SER A 336 0.98 -3.86 46.47
CA SER A 336 0.64 -5.18 47.04
C SER A 336 1.48 -5.51 48.27
N LEU A 337 2.80 -5.26 48.20
CA LEU A 337 3.73 -5.52 49.28
C LEU A 337 3.41 -4.69 50.53
N ALA A 338 3.02 -3.42 50.35
CA ALA A 338 2.62 -2.56 51.46
C ALA A 338 1.43 -3.12 52.24
N VAL A 339 0.50 -3.78 51.54
CA VAL A 339 -0.64 -4.47 52.16
C VAL A 339 -0.20 -5.76 52.84
N GLU A 340 0.65 -6.56 52.18
CA GLU A 340 1.19 -7.81 52.72
C GLU A 340 1.94 -7.59 54.05
N GLU A 341 2.76 -6.55 54.12
CA GLU A 341 3.63 -6.24 55.27
C GLU A 341 3.01 -5.22 56.23
N ASN A 342 1.80 -4.72 55.93
CA ASN A 342 1.08 -3.70 56.69
C ASN A 342 1.92 -2.43 56.95
N ASP A 343 2.65 -1.97 55.92
CA ASP A 343 3.53 -0.80 55.95
C ASP A 343 2.79 0.44 55.45
N ALA A 344 2.44 1.34 56.37
CA ALA A 344 1.69 2.55 56.06
C ALA A 344 2.50 3.59 55.26
N GLU A 345 3.83 3.64 55.43
CA GLU A 345 4.68 4.59 54.72
C GLU A 345 4.85 4.17 53.26
N LEU A 346 5.14 2.89 53.03
CA LEU A 346 5.19 2.32 51.68
C LEU A 346 3.82 2.45 50.99
N ALA A 347 2.71 2.16 51.69
CA ALA A 347 1.36 2.26 51.12
C ALA A 347 0.98 3.70 50.74
N SER A 348 1.48 4.70 51.48
CA SER A 348 1.27 6.12 51.18
C SER A 348 2.09 6.54 49.95
N TRP A 349 3.36 6.15 49.92
CA TRP A 349 4.26 6.42 48.79
C TRP A 349 3.76 5.76 47.50
N ALA A 350 3.47 4.46 47.54
CA ALA A 350 3.09 3.70 46.35
C ALA A 350 1.80 4.23 45.73
N ARG A 351 0.82 4.66 46.56
CA ARG A 351 -0.40 5.32 46.08
C ARG A 351 -0.13 6.68 45.44
N LYS A 352 0.73 7.49 46.05
CA LYS A 352 1.14 8.78 45.49
C LYS A 352 1.79 8.61 44.12
N GLU A 353 2.73 7.67 43.99
CA GLU A 353 3.42 7.44 42.73
C GLU A 353 2.51 6.77 41.69
N GLU A 354 1.60 5.89 42.10
CA GLU A 354 0.55 5.38 41.21
C GLU A 354 -0.31 6.53 40.67
N ASP A 355 -0.78 7.45 41.53
CA ASP A 355 -1.53 8.63 41.09
C ASP A 355 -0.72 9.51 40.12
N CYS A 356 0.57 9.71 40.37
CA CYS A 356 1.46 10.42 39.44
C CYS A 356 1.56 9.70 38.09
N LEU A 357 1.70 8.37 38.07
CA LEU A 357 1.72 7.58 36.83
C LEU A 357 0.39 7.63 36.07
N LEU A 358 -0.74 7.82 36.76
CA LEU A 358 -2.03 7.99 36.11
C LEU A 358 -2.19 9.40 35.52
N THR A 359 -1.59 10.42 36.13
CA THR A 359 -1.62 11.80 35.58
C THR A 359 -0.72 11.99 34.36
N ASP A 360 0.32 11.18 34.23
CA ASP A 360 1.17 11.10 33.04
C ASP A 360 1.40 9.63 32.69
N LEU A 361 0.58 9.08 31.79
CA LEU A 361 0.68 7.68 31.37
C LEU A 361 1.97 7.40 30.57
N GLY A 362 2.56 8.42 29.96
CA GLY A 362 3.57 8.25 28.91
C GLY A 362 3.06 7.38 27.75
N SER A 363 3.98 6.83 26.96
CA SER A 363 3.63 5.94 25.83
C SER A 363 3.14 4.58 26.34
N ILE A 364 1.92 4.20 25.97
CA ILE A 364 1.33 2.90 26.31
C ILE A 364 1.43 1.94 25.11
N ALA A 365 1.83 0.70 25.37
CA ALA A 365 1.86 -0.38 24.39
C ALA A 365 0.74 -1.40 24.64
N GLU A 366 0.50 -2.30 23.68
CA GLU A 366 -0.51 -3.35 23.82
C GLU A 366 -0.25 -4.28 25.02
N ALA A 367 1.01 -4.53 25.36
CA ALA A 367 1.40 -5.32 26.53
C ALA A 367 0.95 -4.72 27.87
N ASP A 368 0.60 -3.43 27.88
CA ASP A 368 0.20 -2.70 29.08
C ASP A 368 -1.32 -2.72 29.31
N ILE A 369 -2.09 -3.25 28.36
CA ILE A 369 -3.56 -3.31 28.46
C ILE A 369 -4.01 -4.01 29.75
N PRO A 370 -3.48 -5.18 30.14
CA PRO A 370 -3.91 -5.86 31.37
C PRO A 370 -3.78 -4.98 32.62
N TRP A 371 -2.69 -4.23 32.74
CA TRP A 371 -2.47 -3.29 33.84
C TRP A 371 -3.47 -2.13 33.82
N MET A 372 -3.80 -1.59 32.63
CA MET A 372 -4.85 -0.58 32.53
C MET A 372 -6.21 -1.12 32.94
N ILE A 373 -6.54 -2.36 32.54
CA ILE A 373 -7.80 -2.99 32.94
C ILE A 373 -7.84 -3.17 34.46
N GLU A 374 -6.74 -3.61 35.08
CA GLU A 374 -6.63 -3.70 36.54
C GLU A 374 -6.93 -2.37 37.23
N ILE A 375 -6.32 -1.27 36.77
CA ILE A 375 -6.57 0.08 37.30
C ILE A 375 -8.04 0.48 37.14
N ILE A 376 -8.61 0.26 35.95
CA ILE A 376 -10.00 0.61 35.64
C ILE A 376 -10.97 -0.18 36.51
N THR A 377 -10.65 -1.44 36.83
CA THR A 377 -11.46 -2.26 37.73
C THR A 377 -11.31 -1.88 39.20
N GLY A 378 -10.13 -1.37 39.60
CA GLY A 378 -9.80 -1.01 40.98
C GLY A 378 -10.21 0.41 41.40
N ARG A 379 -10.49 1.31 40.45
CA ARG A 379 -10.78 2.74 40.69
C ARG A 379 -12.16 3.17 40.18
N GLU A 380 -12.56 4.41 40.51
CA GLU A 380 -13.83 5.01 40.08
C GLU A 380 -13.82 5.34 38.57
N ALA A 381 -14.98 5.25 37.89
CA ALA A 381 -15.12 5.52 36.44
C ALA A 381 -14.61 6.91 36.07
N GLU A 382 -14.87 7.86 36.96
CA GLU A 382 -14.58 9.27 36.79
C GLU A 382 -13.08 9.46 36.56
N THR A 383 -12.22 8.74 37.28
CA THR A 383 -10.76 8.82 37.09
C THR A 383 -10.36 8.34 35.69
N PHE A 384 -10.94 7.24 35.22
CA PHE A 384 -10.66 6.76 33.87
C PHE A 384 -11.14 7.75 32.81
N ARG A 385 -12.38 8.23 32.93
CA ARG A 385 -13.01 9.13 31.96
C ARG A 385 -12.32 10.49 31.89
N GLU A 386 -11.98 11.07 33.04
CA GLU A 386 -11.45 12.44 33.11
C GLU A 386 -9.93 12.50 32.92
N THR A 387 -9.20 11.44 33.30
CA THR A 387 -7.74 11.46 33.31
C THR A 387 -7.13 10.52 32.26
N LEU A 388 -7.51 9.24 32.23
CA LEU A 388 -6.83 8.23 31.41
C LEU A 388 -7.27 8.24 29.95
N LEU A 389 -8.58 8.30 29.69
CA LEU A 389 -9.13 8.26 28.33
C LEU A 389 -8.63 9.42 27.45
N PRO A 390 -8.60 10.69 27.91
CA PRO A 390 -8.06 11.79 27.10
C PRO A 390 -6.59 11.61 26.75
N GLN A 391 -5.79 11.05 27.67
CA GLN A 391 -4.38 10.76 27.44
C GLN A 391 -4.19 9.63 26.42
N LEU A 392 -4.98 8.55 26.50
CA LEU A 392 -4.96 7.46 25.51
C LEU A 392 -5.38 7.96 24.12
N ALA A 393 -6.41 8.80 24.06
CA ALA A 393 -6.86 9.42 22.81
C ALA A 393 -5.76 10.31 22.20
N ALA A 394 -5.04 11.08 23.03
CA ALA A 394 -3.95 11.95 22.58
C ALA A 394 -2.75 11.20 21.99
N GLN A 395 -2.56 9.92 22.34
CA GLN A 395 -1.46 9.09 21.86
C GLN A 395 -1.66 8.53 20.44
N ASN A 396 -2.85 8.69 19.84
CA ASN A 396 -3.17 8.20 18.49
C ASN A 396 -2.84 6.71 18.27
N HIS A 397 -3.19 5.86 19.24
CA HIS A 397 -2.94 4.43 19.14
C HIS A 397 -3.59 3.79 17.89
N PRO A 398 -2.98 2.74 17.31
CA PRO A 398 -3.56 2.03 16.19
C PRO A 398 -4.88 1.35 16.57
N VAL A 399 -5.74 1.06 15.58
CA VAL A 399 -7.01 0.36 15.81
C VAL A 399 -6.82 -0.97 16.53
N ASP A 400 -5.73 -1.69 16.26
CA ASP A 400 -5.44 -2.97 16.91
C ASP A 400 -5.31 -2.84 18.44
N PHE A 401 -4.68 -1.76 18.92
CA PHE A 401 -4.62 -1.47 20.36
C PHE A 401 -6.02 -1.24 20.95
N TRP A 402 -6.83 -0.42 20.30
CA TRP A 402 -8.19 -0.11 20.78
C TRP A 402 -9.11 -1.33 20.75
N VAL A 403 -9.00 -2.18 19.73
CA VAL A 403 -9.77 -3.43 19.65
C VAL A 403 -9.38 -4.36 20.81
N SER A 404 -8.09 -4.57 21.04
CA SER A 404 -7.60 -5.38 22.17
C SER A 404 -8.01 -4.79 23.52
N PHE A 405 -7.93 -3.46 23.67
CA PHE A 405 -8.29 -2.77 24.90
C PHE A 405 -9.79 -2.86 25.21
N VAL A 406 -10.65 -2.53 24.24
CA VAL A 406 -12.11 -2.54 24.41
C VAL A 406 -12.64 -3.95 24.65
N SER A 407 -12.10 -4.96 23.94
CA SER A 407 -12.49 -6.37 24.16
C SER A 407 -12.13 -6.84 25.57
N GLN A 408 -10.89 -6.60 26.04
CA GLN A 408 -10.48 -6.97 27.40
C GLN A 408 -11.24 -6.19 28.48
N ALA A 409 -11.48 -4.90 28.26
CA ALA A 409 -12.30 -4.07 29.15
C ALA A 409 -13.75 -4.57 29.21
N HIS A 410 -14.33 -4.99 28.08
CA HIS A 410 -15.68 -5.58 28.04
C HIS A 410 -15.75 -6.91 28.81
N ALA A 411 -14.74 -7.78 28.65
CA ALA A 411 -14.67 -9.03 29.42
C ALA A 411 -14.64 -8.77 30.93
N ALA A 412 -13.92 -7.73 31.37
CA ALA A 412 -13.87 -7.28 32.76
C ALA A 412 -15.16 -6.56 33.22
N ALA A 413 -15.88 -5.90 32.30
CA ALA A 413 -17.07 -5.10 32.61
C ALA A 413 -18.22 -5.89 33.25
N ASN A 414 -18.25 -7.22 33.07
CA ASN A 414 -19.19 -8.11 33.76
C ASN A 414 -19.15 -7.99 35.30
N THR A 415 -18.06 -7.46 35.84
CA THR A 415 -17.85 -7.26 37.29
C THR A 415 -18.17 -5.85 37.78
N SER A 416 -18.33 -4.87 36.88
CA SER A 416 -18.45 -3.46 37.25
C SER A 416 -19.20 -2.62 36.20
N PRO A 417 -20.38 -2.06 36.52
CA PRO A 417 -21.18 -1.25 35.58
C PRO A 417 -20.45 0.03 35.13
N THR A 418 -19.58 0.53 35.98
CA THR A 418 -18.63 1.62 35.77
C THR A 418 -17.74 1.37 34.55
N VAL A 419 -17.21 0.15 34.43
CA VAL A 419 -16.34 -0.27 33.32
C VAL A 419 -17.15 -0.41 32.04
N ALA A 420 -18.39 -0.90 32.12
CA ALA A 420 -19.28 -1.02 30.95
C ALA A 420 -19.52 0.34 30.27
N ALA A 421 -19.79 1.40 31.04
CA ALA A 421 -19.95 2.75 30.49
C ALA A 421 -18.67 3.27 29.80
N CYS A 422 -17.50 2.91 30.34
CA CYS A 422 -16.21 3.28 29.75
C CYS A 422 -15.94 2.53 28.43
N VAL A 423 -16.28 1.24 28.38
CA VAL A 423 -16.21 0.40 27.17
C VAL A 423 -17.05 1.01 26.05
N THR A 424 -18.30 1.39 26.34
CA THR A 424 -19.18 2.05 25.36
C THR A 424 -18.56 3.33 24.81
N GLN A 425 -18.06 4.21 25.68
CA GLN A 425 -17.44 5.47 25.24
C GLN A 425 -16.19 5.23 24.37
N CYS A 426 -15.32 4.29 24.77
CA CYS A 426 -14.13 3.95 23.99
C CYS A 426 -14.49 3.37 22.60
N ALA A 427 -15.53 2.54 22.54
CA ALA A 427 -16.02 2.01 21.28
C ALA A 427 -16.62 3.09 20.37
N GLU A 428 -17.37 4.05 20.95
CA GLU A 428 -17.89 5.21 20.21
C GLU A 428 -16.77 6.08 19.64
N ASP A 429 -15.74 6.36 20.43
CA ASP A 429 -14.59 7.17 20.02
C ASP A 429 -13.76 6.43 18.96
N LEU A 430 -13.58 5.11 19.09
CA LEU A 430 -12.95 4.26 18.08
C LEU A 430 -13.70 4.33 16.74
N VAL A 431 -15.03 4.18 16.75
CA VAL A 431 -15.86 4.27 15.54
C VAL A 431 -15.84 5.68 14.95
N ALA A 432 -15.85 6.71 15.79
CA ALA A 432 -15.74 8.10 15.36
C ALA A 432 -14.37 8.37 14.69
N GLY A 433 -13.29 7.82 15.23
CA GLY A 433 -11.93 7.94 14.72
C GLY A 433 -11.61 7.08 13.49
N LEU A 434 -12.27 5.93 13.33
CA LEU A 434 -12.05 5.00 12.21
C LEU A 434 -12.28 5.68 10.85
N ALA A 435 -11.28 5.69 9.98
CA ALA A 435 -11.45 6.22 8.63
C ALA A 435 -12.55 5.46 7.87
N ALA A 436 -13.31 6.15 7.00
CA ALA A 436 -14.35 5.51 6.19
C ALA A 436 -13.78 4.38 5.31
N PHE A 437 -12.58 4.60 4.75
CA PHE A 437 -11.87 3.62 3.93
C PHE A 437 -10.42 3.54 4.40
N PRO A 438 -10.12 2.76 5.46
CA PRO A 438 -8.78 2.69 6.05
C PRO A 438 -7.72 2.24 5.05
N THR A 439 -6.53 2.81 5.14
CA THR A 439 -5.36 2.39 4.35
C THR A 439 -4.18 2.14 5.27
N LYS A 440 -3.34 1.17 4.92
CA LYS A 440 -2.11 0.83 5.64
C LYS A 440 -0.91 1.05 4.75
N LEU A 441 0.23 1.40 5.33
CA LEU A 441 1.49 1.48 4.61
C LEU A 441 2.12 0.08 4.59
N VAL A 442 2.28 -0.49 3.40
CA VAL A 442 2.92 -1.79 3.20
C VAL A 442 4.27 -1.58 2.52
N ALA A 443 5.29 -2.32 2.93
CA ALA A 443 6.59 -2.31 2.27
C ALA A 443 6.42 -2.69 0.79
N SER A 444 6.77 -1.79 -0.13
CA SER A 444 6.74 -2.11 -1.55
C SER A 444 7.83 -3.12 -1.87
N THR A 445 7.49 -4.14 -2.66
CA THR A 445 8.47 -5.10 -3.19
C THR A 445 9.43 -4.44 -4.19
N PHE A 446 9.07 -3.27 -4.76
CA PHE A 446 9.90 -2.52 -5.71
C PHE A 446 9.61 -1.01 -5.68
N PRO A 447 10.62 -0.13 -5.63
CA PRO A 447 12.01 -0.31 -5.20
C PRO A 447 12.12 -0.49 -3.66
N LYS A 448 13.16 -1.20 -3.17
CA LYS A 448 13.42 -1.38 -1.72
C LYS A 448 13.43 -0.02 -1.01
N GLY A 449 12.55 0.16 -0.03
CA GLY A 449 12.49 1.36 0.82
C GLY A 449 11.27 2.26 0.62
N TYR A 450 10.45 2.05 -0.43
CA TYR A 450 9.20 2.81 -0.60
C TYR A 450 8.03 2.11 0.11
N LEU A 451 7.29 2.87 0.92
CA LEU A 451 6.01 2.42 1.47
C LEU A 451 4.91 2.69 0.43
N ARG A 452 4.15 1.65 0.08
CA ARG A 452 2.95 1.77 -0.74
C ARG A 452 1.73 1.76 0.18
N SER A 453 0.83 2.70 -0.01
CA SER A 453 -0.50 2.61 0.63
C SER A 453 -1.22 1.40 0.05
N ASP A 454 -1.83 0.58 0.90
CA ASP A 454 -2.71 -0.53 0.55
C ASP A 454 -4.03 -0.38 1.31
N LYS A 455 -5.11 -0.94 0.77
CA LYS A 455 -6.41 -0.93 1.46
C LYS A 455 -6.35 -1.80 2.72
N ASN A 456 -7.03 -1.37 3.78
CA ASN A 456 -7.08 -2.11 5.05
C ASN A 456 -8.52 -2.46 5.46
N SER A 457 -9.25 -3.15 4.59
CA SER A 457 -10.63 -3.61 4.87
C SER A 457 -10.73 -4.50 6.12
N ALA A 458 -9.66 -5.21 6.46
CA ALA A 458 -9.57 -6.02 7.68
C ALA A 458 -9.69 -5.18 8.96
N GLU A 459 -9.32 -3.90 8.94
CA GLU A 459 -9.49 -2.99 10.07
C GLU A 459 -10.96 -2.66 10.31
N THR A 460 -11.69 -2.29 9.25
CA THR A 460 -13.15 -2.07 9.32
C THR A 460 -13.89 -3.31 9.82
N LEU A 461 -13.54 -4.50 9.29
CA LEU A 461 -14.17 -5.75 9.71
C LEU A 461 -13.92 -6.06 11.19
N ARG A 462 -12.69 -5.84 11.68
CA ARG A 462 -12.34 -6.06 13.10
C ARG A 462 -13.14 -5.13 14.02
N VAL A 463 -13.31 -3.87 13.66
CA VAL A 463 -14.13 -2.93 14.46
C VAL A 463 -15.62 -3.33 14.41
N VAL A 464 -16.15 -3.75 13.27
CA VAL A 464 -17.52 -4.29 13.17
C VAL A 464 -17.69 -5.51 14.08
N GLN A 465 -16.75 -6.46 14.05
CA GLN A 465 -16.78 -7.65 14.91
C GLN A 465 -16.72 -7.28 16.39
N LEU A 466 -15.86 -6.33 16.77
CA LEU A 466 -15.77 -5.81 18.14
C LEU A 466 -17.11 -5.19 18.57
N CYS A 467 -17.74 -4.36 17.74
CA CYS A 467 -19.04 -3.75 18.06
C CYS A 467 -20.12 -4.80 18.33
N LEU A 468 -20.07 -5.94 17.65
CA LEU A 468 -21.00 -7.06 17.89
C LEU A 468 -20.63 -7.86 19.13
N GLU A 469 -19.33 -8.07 19.38
CA GLU A 469 -18.82 -8.73 20.58
C GLU A 469 -19.24 -7.99 21.86
N ILE A 470 -19.20 -6.65 21.84
CA ILE A 470 -19.60 -5.81 22.97
C ILE A 470 -21.11 -5.48 23.00
N GLU A 471 -21.91 -6.13 22.14
CA GLU A 471 -23.37 -5.97 22.04
C GLU A 471 -23.87 -4.55 21.68
N LEU A 472 -23.11 -3.80 20.88
CA LEU A 472 -23.45 -2.44 20.40
C LEU A 472 -23.58 -2.37 18.85
N PRO A 473 -24.57 -3.05 18.24
CA PRO A 473 -24.71 -3.13 16.79
C PRO A 473 -25.00 -1.78 16.10
N GLU A 474 -25.55 -0.80 16.81
CA GLU A 474 -25.77 0.57 16.31
C GLU A 474 -24.47 1.28 15.91
N LEU A 475 -23.34 0.90 16.51
CA LEU A 475 -22.04 1.41 16.10
C LEU A 475 -21.63 0.89 14.72
N CYS A 476 -22.03 -0.33 14.34
CA CYS A 476 -21.84 -0.85 12.98
C CYS A 476 -22.58 0.02 11.96
N ALA A 477 -23.82 0.41 12.26
CA ALA A 477 -24.60 1.30 11.40
C ALA A 477 -23.89 2.65 11.18
N ARG A 478 -23.29 3.23 12.23
CA ARG A 478 -22.50 4.47 12.13
C ARG A 478 -21.29 4.31 11.22
N ILE A 479 -20.56 3.20 11.31
CA ILE A 479 -19.45 2.88 10.40
C ILE A 479 -19.95 2.84 8.96
N PHE A 480 -21.04 2.12 8.70
CA PHE A 480 -21.56 1.94 7.34
C PHE A 480 -22.14 3.22 6.74
N VAL A 481 -22.82 4.05 7.54
CA VAL A 481 -23.24 5.40 7.10
C VAL A 481 -22.03 6.24 6.73
N LYS A 482 -20.97 6.22 7.56
CA LYS A 482 -19.72 6.94 7.28
C LYS A 482 -19.06 6.47 5.97
N MET A 483 -19.06 5.16 5.70
CA MET A 483 -18.58 4.59 4.44
C MET A 483 -19.44 5.03 3.24
N LEU A 484 -20.76 4.98 3.38
CA LEU A 484 -21.71 5.37 2.34
C LEU A 484 -21.56 6.86 2.00
N ASP A 485 -21.52 7.74 3.00
CA ASP A 485 -21.36 9.18 2.81
C ASP A 485 -20.00 9.53 2.19
N ALA A 486 -18.93 8.87 2.63
CA ALA A 486 -17.62 9.04 2.02
C ALA A 486 -17.60 8.59 0.54
N SER A 487 -18.33 7.52 0.19
CA SER A 487 -18.45 7.07 -1.20
C SER A 487 -19.19 8.07 -2.09
N ARG A 488 -20.23 8.73 -1.54
CA ARG A 488 -21.03 9.75 -2.23
C ARG A 488 -20.30 11.09 -2.38
N THR A 489 -19.52 11.47 -1.38
CA THR A 489 -18.81 12.76 -1.33
C THR A 489 -17.43 12.71 -2.00
N GLY A 490 -16.93 11.53 -2.35
CA GLY A 490 -15.58 11.39 -2.91
C GLY A 490 -14.46 11.38 -1.86
N ALA A 491 -14.78 11.20 -0.57
CA ALA A 491 -13.85 11.26 0.55
C ALA A 491 -13.08 9.93 0.74
N PHE A 492 -12.34 9.50 -0.28
CA PHE A 492 -11.53 8.28 -0.27
C PHE A 492 -10.29 8.42 -1.17
N SER A 493 -9.34 7.48 -1.04
CA SER A 493 -8.14 7.47 -1.87
C SER A 493 -8.47 7.10 -3.33
N PRO A 494 -8.05 7.88 -4.34
CA PRO A 494 -8.29 7.55 -5.75
C PRO A 494 -7.70 6.20 -6.19
N GLN A 495 -6.67 5.72 -5.48
CA GLN A 495 -6.05 4.41 -5.74
C GLN A 495 -6.93 3.23 -5.30
N PHE A 496 -7.82 3.46 -4.34
CA PHE A 496 -8.66 2.44 -3.72
C PHE A 496 -10.12 2.89 -3.74
N PRO A 497 -10.82 2.74 -4.87
CA PRO A 497 -12.24 3.07 -4.93
C PRO A 497 -13.06 2.27 -3.91
N PRO A 498 -14.17 2.82 -3.37
CA PRO A 498 -15.02 2.18 -2.36
C PRO A 498 -15.47 0.77 -2.73
N TRP A 499 -15.72 0.51 -4.03
CA TRP A 499 -16.16 -0.81 -4.48
C TRP A 499 -15.14 -1.92 -4.17
N LEU A 500 -13.84 -1.62 -4.04
CA LEU A 500 -12.83 -2.59 -3.62
C LEU A 500 -12.97 -2.97 -2.14
N TYR A 501 -13.38 -2.03 -1.29
CA TYR A 501 -13.62 -2.27 0.14
C TYR A 501 -14.92 -3.05 0.33
N TYR A 502 -16.00 -2.60 -0.30
CA TYR A 502 -17.28 -3.28 -0.29
C TYR A 502 -17.18 -4.70 -0.84
N ALA A 503 -16.37 -4.91 -1.89
CA ALA A 503 -16.15 -6.25 -2.44
C ALA A 503 -15.50 -7.23 -1.45
N GLU A 504 -14.56 -6.77 -0.64
CA GLU A 504 -13.90 -7.62 0.37
C GLU A 504 -14.74 -7.79 1.64
N LEU A 505 -15.49 -6.76 2.03
CA LEU A 505 -16.30 -6.77 3.25
C LEU A 505 -17.63 -7.52 3.08
N ALA A 506 -18.21 -7.56 1.88
CA ALA A 506 -19.58 -8.00 1.72
C ALA A 506 -19.79 -9.49 2.00
N THR A 507 -18.80 -10.36 1.78
CA THR A 507 -18.91 -11.78 2.17
C THR A 507 -18.87 -11.95 3.70
N PRO A 508 -17.84 -11.45 4.43
CA PRO A 508 -17.83 -11.53 5.89
C PRO A 508 -19.03 -10.86 6.57
N VAL A 509 -19.46 -9.68 6.08
CA VAL A 509 -20.64 -8.98 6.62
C VAL A 509 -21.93 -9.76 6.37
N GLY A 510 -22.05 -10.41 5.20
CA GLY A 510 -23.15 -11.32 4.90
C GLY A 510 -23.18 -12.54 5.82
N GLU A 511 -22.03 -13.12 6.14
CA GLU A 511 -21.91 -14.25 7.07
C GLU A 511 -22.33 -13.86 8.50
N ILE A 512 -21.92 -12.67 8.96
CA ILE A 512 -22.35 -12.11 10.25
C ILE A 512 -23.89 -12.01 10.32
N LEU A 513 -24.53 -11.48 9.28
CA LEU A 513 -25.99 -11.35 9.22
C LEU A 513 -26.71 -12.68 9.04
N ALA A 514 -26.07 -13.67 8.40
CA ALA A 514 -26.63 -15.01 8.30
C ALA A 514 -26.60 -15.74 9.65
N ALA A 515 -25.59 -15.47 10.48
CA ALA A 515 -25.49 -16.00 11.84
C ALA A 515 -26.51 -15.36 12.80
N ASP A 516 -26.80 -14.06 12.63
CA ASP A 516 -27.76 -13.32 13.46
C ASP A 516 -29.03 -12.94 12.67
N ASN A 517 -30.06 -13.79 12.76
CA ASN A 517 -31.30 -13.64 11.98
C ASN A 517 -32.27 -12.56 12.53
N ARG A 518 -31.81 -11.61 13.36
CA ARG A 518 -32.65 -10.52 13.86
C ARG A 518 -32.97 -9.52 12.73
N ALA A 519 -34.25 -9.17 12.58
CA ALA A 519 -34.69 -8.19 11.58
C ALA A 519 -34.07 -6.79 11.82
N GLU A 520 -33.86 -6.42 13.08
CA GLU A 520 -33.23 -5.16 13.49
C GLU A 520 -31.80 -5.03 12.95
N MET A 521 -31.03 -6.14 12.95
CA MET A 521 -29.67 -6.17 12.41
C MET A 521 -29.65 -5.87 10.91
N ARG A 522 -30.64 -6.33 10.16
CA ARG A 522 -30.73 -6.04 8.72
C ARG A 522 -30.94 -4.55 8.45
N GLU A 523 -31.77 -3.88 9.25
CA GLU A 523 -31.97 -2.43 9.10
C GLU A 523 -30.71 -1.64 9.50
N LEU A 524 -30.01 -2.04 10.56
CA LEU A 524 -28.75 -1.41 10.96
C LEU A 524 -27.64 -1.56 9.89
N PHE A 525 -27.65 -2.68 9.16
CA PHE A 525 -26.66 -2.98 8.12
C PHE A 525 -27.08 -2.51 6.73
N ARG A 526 -28.32 -2.02 6.58
CA ARG A 526 -28.84 -1.51 5.31
C ARG A 526 -27.92 -0.47 4.64
N PRO A 527 -27.33 0.53 5.34
CA PRO A 527 -26.42 1.48 4.72
C PRO A 527 -25.20 0.83 4.07
N PHE A 528 -24.73 -0.31 4.61
CA PHE A 528 -23.62 -1.06 4.01
C PHE A 528 -24.01 -1.62 2.65
N PHE A 529 -25.16 -2.29 2.56
CA PHE A 529 -25.63 -2.84 1.30
C PHE A 529 -25.98 -1.77 0.28
N GLU A 530 -26.49 -0.61 0.72
CA GLU A 530 -26.67 0.55 -0.15
C GLU A 530 -25.33 0.99 -0.74
N GLY A 531 -24.30 1.06 0.11
CA GLY A 531 -22.92 1.33 -0.29
C GLY A 531 -22.38 0.33 -1.30
N VAL A 532 -22.61 -0.97 -1.09
CA VAL A 532 -22.22 -2.04 -2.03
C VAL A 532 -22.90 -1.83 -3.39
N VAL A 533 -24.24 -1.69 -3.41
CA VAL A 533 -25.00 -1.52 -4.66
C VAL A 533 -24.56 -0.25 -5.39
N CYS A 534 -24.51 0.89 -4.70
CA CYS A 534 -24.14 2.16 -5.32
C CYS A 534 -22.70 2.15 -5.83
N SER A 535 -21.76 1.59 -5.08
CA SER A 535 -20.34 1.57 -5.49
C SER A 535 -20.08 0.61 -6.63
N LEU A 536 -20.76 -0.54 -6.68
CA LEU A 536 -20.62 -1.49 -7.79
C LEU A 536 -21.27 -0.96 -9.06
N LEU A 537 -22.41 -0.27 -8.96
CA LEU A 537 -23.17 0.20 -10.10
C LEU A 537 -22.75 1.58 -10.61
N SER A 538 -22.08 2.42 -9.82
CA SER A 538 -21.70 3.79 -10.23
C SER A 538 -20.75 3.79 -11.43
N GLY A 539 -21.14 4.45 -12.53
CA GLY A 539 -20.33 4.59 -13.75
C GLY A 539 -19.43 5.83 -13.75
N GLU A 540 -19.84 6.84 -13.00
CA GLU A 540 -19.12 8.09 -12.81
C GLU A 540 -18.90 8.33 -11.32
N MET A 541 -17.69 8.04 -10.85
CA MET A 541 -17.24 8.54 -9.56
C MET A 541 -16.38 9.77 -9.80
N HIS A 542 -17.03 10.94 -9.78
CA HIS A 542 -16.33 12.22 -9.84
C HIS A 542 -15.69 12.49 -8.47
N VAL A 543 -14.37 12.69 -8.45
CA VAL A 543 -13.71 13.32 -7.30
C VAL A 543 -13.88 14.83 -7.48
N PRO A 544 -14.68 15.53 -6.65
CA PRO A 544 -15.03 16.93 -6.90
C PRO A 544 -13.81 17.87 -7.04
N ASN A 545 -12.65 17.44 -6.53
CA ASN A 545 -11.42 18.25 -6.46
C ASN A 545 -10.14 17.49 -6.93
N GLY A 546 -10.25 16.39 -7.69
CA GLY A 546 -9.10 15.54 -8.03
C GLY A 546 -8.90 15.32 -9.55
N PRO A 547 -7.67 15.40 -10.08
CA PRO A 547 -7.38 15.01 -11.46
C PRO A 547 -7.35 13.49 -11.57
N GLY A 548 -8.50 12.87 -11.80
CA GLY A 548 -8.56 11.43 -12.07
C GLY A 548 -9.98 10.90 -12.19
N THR A 549 -10.28 10.27 -13.33
CA THR A 549 -11.44 9.40 -13.46
C THR A 549 -11.18 8.12 -12.67
N ILE A 550 -11.96 7.88 -11.64
CA ILE A 550 -11.90 6.63 -10.90
C ILE A 550 -12.35 5.49 -11.81
N THR A 551 -11.63 4.37 -11.80
CA THR A 551 -12.00 3.21 -12.60
C THR A 551 -13.32 2.62 -12.06
N PRO A 552 -14.40 2.63 -12.86
CA PRO A 552 -15.67 2.04 -12.44
C PRO A 552 -15.49 0.54 -12.23
N CYS A 553 -16.30 -0.06 -11.34
CA CYS A 553 -16.28 -1.50 -11.15
C CYS A 553 -16.54 -2.21 -12.50
N PRO A 554 -15.71 -3.19 -12.92
CA PRO A 554 -15.87 -3.84 -14.22
C PRO A 554 -17.10 -4.77 -14.31
N LEU A 555 -17.86 -4.93 -13.21
CA LEU A 555 -19.04 -5.81 -13.12
C LEU A 555 -18.84 -7.22 -13.70
N ALA A 556 -17.64 -7.81 -13.52
CA ALA A 556 -17.41 -9.23 -13.76
C ALA A 556 -18.40 -10.11 -12.96
N GLU A 557 -18.55 -11.39 -13.34
CA GLU A 557 -19.51 -12.33 -12.76
C GLU A 557 -19.48 -12.38 -11.22
N ARG A 558 -18.30 -12.36 -10.61
CA ARG A 558 -18.14 -12.31 -9.15
C ARG A 558 -18.76 -11.07 -8.51
N HIS A 559 -18.69 -9.91 -9.15
CA HIS A 559 -19.25 -8.66 -8.65
C HIS A 559 -20.76 -8.61 -8.85
N LEU A 560 -21.25 -9.20 -9.95
CA LEU A 560 -22.70 -9.37 -10.17
C LEU A 560 -23.29 -10.31 -9.12
N ARG A 561 -22.57 -11.39 -8.76
CA ARG A 561 -22.99 -12.26 -7.66
C ARG A 561 -23.08 -11.50 -6.34
N LEU A 562 -22.04 -10.73 -6.01
CA LEU A 562 -22.00 -9.90 -4.83
C LEU A 562 -23.14 -8.87 -4.79
N LEU A 563 -23.43 -8.23 -5.92
CA LEU A 563 -24.54 -7.30 -6.06
C LEU A 563 -25.88 -7.99 -5.74
N ILE A 564 -26.11 -9.19 -6.29
CA ILE A 564 -27.32 -9.95 -6.04
C ILE A 564 -27.42 -10.35 -4.56
N ASP A 565 -26.33 -10.80 -3.96
CA ASP A 565 -26.30 -11.16 -2.54
C ASP A 565 -26.61 -9.92 -1.65
N ALA A 566 -26.05 -8.75 -1.98
CA ALA A 566 -26.36 -7.47 -1.32
C ALA A 566 -27.81 -7.03 -1.50
N VAL A 567 -28.39 -7.23 -2.69
CA VAL A 567 -29.81 -6.93 -2.96
C VAL A 567 -30.72 -7.82 -2.12
N HIS A 568 -30.42 -9.11 -1.99
CA HIS A 568 -31.18 -10.00 -1.10
C HIS A 568 -31.08 -9.56 0.36
N ALA A 569 -29.87 -9.21 0.82
CA ALA A 569 -29.64 -8.79 2.20
C ALA A 569 -30.29 -7.43 2.52
N GLY A 570 -30.35 -6.52 1.56
CA GLY A 570 -30.97 -5.19 1.70
C GLY A 570 -32.50 -5.16 1.58
N GLY A 571 -33.16 -6.29 1.32
CA GLY A 571 -34.62 -6.38 1.27
C GLY A 571 -35.23 -6.63 -0.11
N GLY A 572 -34.46 -7.11 -1.09
CA GLY A 572 -34.97 -7.55 -2.39
C GLY A 572 -35.00 -6.47 -3.47
N LEU A 573 -35.88 -6.63 -4.46
CA LEU A 573 -35.90 -5.70 -5.60
C LEU A 573 -36.45 -4.32 -5.25
N GLU A 574 -37.31 -4.19 -4.23
CA GLU A 574 -37.79 -2.90 -3.74
C GLU A 574 -36.62 -2.03 -3.26
N PHE A 575 -35.68 -2.66 -2.56
CA PHE A 575 -34.43 -2.03 -2.13
C PHE A 575 -33.59 -1.58 -3.31
N LEU A 576 -33.40 -2.45 -4.31
CA LEU A 576 -32.66 -2.10 -5.52
C LEU A 576 -33.33 -0.94 -6.27
N ASN A 577 -34.66 -0.96 -6.43
CA ASN A 577 -35.42 0.06 -7.14
C ASN A 577 -35.24 1.46 -6.55
N GLY A 578 -35.14 1.56 -5.21
CA GLY A 578 -34.86 2.83 -4.54
C GLY A 578 -33.48 3.42 -4.85
N LEU A 579 -32.52 2.58 -5.27
CA LEU A 579 -31.12 2.98 -5.50
C LEU A 579 -30.77 3.18 -6.98
N LEU A 580 -31.46 2.47 -7.89
CA LEU A 580 -31.12 2.45 -9.32
C LEU A 580 -30.99 3.83 -10.00
N PRO A 581 -31.88 4.81 -9.74
CA PRO A 581 -31.82 6.11 -10.42
C PRO A 581 -30.48 6.82 -10.27
N ASP A 582 -29.90 6.76 -9.06
CA ASP A 582 -28.61 7.37 -8.76
C ASP A 582 -27.44 6.42 -9.05
N ALA A 583 -27.62 5.14 -8.74
CA ALA A 583 -26.55 4.15 -8.80
C ALA A 583 -26.05 3.87 -10.23
N LEU A 584 -26.89 3.99 -11.25
CA LEU A 584 -26.50 3.69 -12.65
C LEU A 584 -26.05 4.90 -13.46
N LYS A 585 -25.99 6.08 -12.85
CA LYS A 585 -25.58 7.30 -13.55
C LYS A 585 -24.19 7.13 -14.19
N GLY A 586 -24.10 7.43 -15.48
CA GLY A 586 -22.86 7.38 -16.26
C GLY A 586 -22.42 5.97 -16.67
N ARG A 587 -23.23 4.93 -16.46
CA ARG A 587 -22.90 3.57 -16.95
C ARG A 587 -23.19 3.40 -18.43
N ASP A 588 -22.32 2.62 -19.08
CA ASP A 588 -22.50 2.26 -20.46
C ASP A 588 -23.66 1.26 -20.65
N TRP A 589 -24.16 1.23 -21.89
CA TRP A 589 -25.31 0.44 -22.28
C TRP A 589 -25.12 -1.07 -22.06
N GLU A 590 -23.95 -1.61 -22.40
CA GLU A 590 -23.67 -3.05 -22.33
C GLU A 590 -23.63 -3.55 -20.90
N THR A 591 -23.10 -2.72 -19.99
CA THR A 591 -23.08 -2.98 -18.56
C THR A 591 -24.51 -3.05 -18.00
N ILE A 592 -25.37 -2.08 -18.33
CA ILE A 592 -26.78 -2.09 -17.87
C ILE A 592 -27.54 -3.29 -18.45
N GLN A 593 -27.27 -3.68 -19.70
CA GLN A 593 -27.88 -4.87 -20.32
C GLN A 593 -27.41 -6.18 -19.68
N SER A 594 -26.14 -6.26 -19.27
CA SER A 594 -25.61 -7.41 -18.55
C SER A 594 -26.24 -7.53 -17.17
N LEU A 595 -26.39 -6.42 -16.46
CA LEU A 595 -27.09 -6.35 -15.18
C LEU A 595 -28.55 -6.79 -15.30
N GLU A 596 -29.29 -6.29 -16.29
CA GLU A 596 -30.68 -6.69 -16.54
C GLU A 596 -30.80 -8.20 -16.69
N ARG A 597 -29.95 -8.83 -17.52
CA ARG A 597 -29.97 -10.28 -17.73
C ARG A 597 -29.76 -11.07 -16.43
N VAL A 598 -28.86 -10.62 -15.56
CA VAL A 598 -28.63 -11.27 -14.26
C VAL A 598 -29.83 -11.11 -13.33
N ILE A 599 -30.36 -9.89 -13.21
CA ILE A 599 -31.55 -9.62 -12.39
C ILE A 599 -32.73 -10.48 -12.85
N MET A 600 -32.98 -10.56 -14.14
CA MET A 600 -34.05 -11.38 -14.72
C MET A 600 -33.90 -12.87 -14.41
N ARG A 601 -32.66 -13.36 -14.38
CA ARG A 601 -32.37 -14.76 -14.04
C ARG A 601 -32.53 -15.03 -12.54
N CYS A 602 -32.16 -14.08 -11.69
CA CYS A 602 -32.22 -14.23 -10.23
C CYS A 602 -33.62 -13.96 -9.66
N PHE A 603 -34.43 -13.14 -10.31
CA PHE A 603 -35.74 -12.70 -9.82
C PHE A 603 -36.86 -12.85 -10.88
N PRO A 604 -37.06 -14.03 -11.49
CA PRO A 604 -37.95 -14.18 -12.65
C PRO A 604 -39.44 -13.91 -12.37
N SER A 605 -39.87 -13.99 -11.10
CA SER A 605 -41.27 -13.89 -10.70
C SER A 605 -41.52 -12.82 -9.64
N HIS A 606 -40.55 -11.93 -9.39
CA HIS A 606 -40.66 -10.92 -8.35
C HIS A 606 -41.61 -9.79 -8.79
N PRO A 607 -42.57 -9.34 -7.94
CA PRO A 607 -43.55 -8.32 -8.32
C PRO A 607 -42.92 -6.98 -8.72
N ALA A 608 -41.87 -6.56 -8.01
CA ALA A 608 -41.13 -5.33 -8.30
C ALA A 608 -40.25 -5.38 -9.56
N LEU A 609 -40.14 -6.53 -10.24
CA LEU A 609 -39.27 -6.70 -11.42
C LEU A 609 -39.64 -5.75 -12.56
N ARG A 610 -40.93 -5.44 -12.73
CA ARG A 610 -41.38 -4.48 -13.74
C ARG A 610 -40.81 -3.09 -13.49
N GLU A 611 -40.84 -2.62 -12.25
CA GLU A 611 -40.27 -1.34 -11.84
C GLU A 611 -38.75 -1.33 -11.98
N THR A 612 -38.08 -2.45 -11.64
CA THR A 612 -36.63 -2.60 -11.84
C THR A 612 -36.26 -2.49 -13.30
N LYS A 613 -36.98 -3.17 -14.20
CA LYS A 613 -36.76 -3.04 -15.65
C LYS A 613 -36.97 -1.60 -16.10
N LEU A 614 -38.02 -0.94 -15.63
CA LEU A 614 -38.31 0.44 -16.00
C LEU A 614 -37.16 1.38 -15.59
N ALA A 615 -36.66 1.24 -14.36
CA ALA A 615 -35.52 2.00 -13.87
C ALA A 615 -34.23 1.72 -14.67
N LEU A 616 -33.99 0.45 -15.04
CA LEU A 616 -32.86 0.08 -15.91
C LEU A 616 -32.97 0.70 -17.31
N VAL A 617 -34.17 0.79 -17.87
CA VAL A 617 -34.41 1.46 -19.15
C VAL A 617 -34.17 2.97 -19.02
N GLN A 618 -34.66 3.59 -17.93
CA GLN A 618 -34.44 5.02 -17.67
C GLN A 618 -32.96 5.36 -17.49
N ALA A 619 -32.20 4.50 -16.80
CA ALA A 619 -30.76 4.69 -16.59
C ALA A 619 -29.93 4.65 -17.88
N ARG A 620 -30.46 4.03 -18.95
CA ARG A 620 -29.82 4.02 -20.28
C ARG A 620 -29.98 5.34 -21.04
N ILE A 621 -30.81 6.26 -20.56
CA ILE A 621 -31.10 7.52 -21.24
C ILE A 621 -30.11 8.58 -20.73
N PRO A 622 -29.17 9.04 -21.56
CA PRO A 622 -28.28 10.12 -21.18
C PRO A 622 -29.05 11.43 -20.95
N SER A 623 -28.42 12.37 -20.26
CA SER A 623 -28.98 13.73 -20.07
C SER A 623 -29.24 14.40 -21.42
N ASP A 624 -28.27 14.35 -22.34
CA ASP A 624 -28.43 14.69 -23.75
C ASP A 624 -28.83 13.45 -24.56
N ILE A 625 -30.13 13.27 -24.75
CA ILE A 625 -30.70 12.13 -25.49
C ILE A 625 -30.21 12.04 -26.94
N LEU A 626 -29.78 13.15 -27.55
CA LEU A 626 -29.31 13.20 -28.93
C LEU A 626 -27.86 12.72 -29.08
N THR A 627 -27.22 12.30 -27.98
CA THR A 627 -25.97 11.53 -28.03
C THR A 627 -26.20 10.06 -28.43
N LEU A 628 -27.43 9.57 -28.30
CA LEU A 628 -27.79 8.23 -28.74
C LEU A 628 -27.87 8.16 -30.26
N ASN A 629 -27.37 7.07 -30.83
CA ASN A 629 -27.59 6.80 -32.25
C ASN A 629 -29.05 6.31 -32.49
N PRO A 630 -29.54 6.35 -33.74
CA PRO A 630 -30.92 5.97 -34.05
C PRO A 630 -31.28 4.55 -33.61
N ALA A 631 -30.37 3.59 -33.75
CA ALA A 631 -30.60 2.21 -33.34
C ALA A 631 -30.80 2.08 -31.81
N GLN A 632 -30.04 2.82 -31.00
CA GLN A 632 -30.20 2.88 -29.55
C GLN A 632 -31.53 3.50 -29.15
N MET A 633 -31.97 4.58 -29.83
CA MET A 633 -33.28 5.19 -29.58
C MET A 633 -34.44 4.24 -29.91
N VAL A 634 -34.37 3.56 -31.06
CA VAL A 634 -35.35 2.52 -31.45
C VAL A 634 -35.39 1.41 -30.40
N ARG A 635 -34.22 0.98 -29.92
CA ARG A 635 -34.13 -0.04 -28.89
C ARG A 635 -34.72 0.41 -27.55
N LEU A 636 -34.57 1.68 -27.17
CA LEU A 636 -35.22 2.23 -25.96
C LEU A 636 -36.74 2.21 -26.08
N VAL A 637 -37.29 2.61 -27.24
CA VAL A 637 -38.73 2.53 -27.50
C VAL A 637 -39.21 1.07 -27.39
N GLU A 638 -38.49 0.14 -28.00
CA GLU A 638 -38.78 -1.30 -27.91
C GLU A 638 -38.82 -1.78 -26.45
N LEU A 639 -37.82 -1.39 -25.64
CA LEU A 639 -37.73 -1.77 -24.23
C LEU A 639 -38.85 -1.18 -23.37
N TYR A 640 -39.25 0.07 -23.61
CA TYR A 640 -40.40 0.67 -22.91
C TYR A 640 -41.72 -0.04 -23.24
N LEU A 641 -41.87 -0.46 -24.50
CA LEU A 641 -43.02 -1.27 -24.91
C LEU A 641 -42.99 -2.66 -24.27
N ASP A 642 -41.81 -3.28 -24.09
CA ASP A 642 -41.66 -4.56 -23.39
C ASP A 642 -42.06 -4.53 -21.92
N VAL A 643 -41.85 -3.39 -21.24
CA VAL A 643 -42.28 -3.20 -19.84
C VAL A 643 -43.70 -2.62 -19.72
N ASN A 644 -44.40 -2.47 -20.85
CA ASN A 644 -45.73 -1.86 -20.94
C ASN A 644 -45.78 -0.48 -20.29
N ALA A 645 -44.84 0.41 -20.64
CA ALA A 645 -44.73 1.78 -20.13
C ALA A 645 -44.89 2.80 -21.26
N VAL A 646 -46.06 2.79 -21.90
CA VAL A 646 -46.37 3.63 -23.08
C VAL A 646 -46.25 5.13 -22.77
N GLU A 647 -46.65 5.57 -21.57
CA GLU A 647 -46.49 6.97 -21.11
C GLU A 647 -45.03 7.43 -21.12
N GLN A 648 -44.08 6.53 -20.85
CA GLN A 648 -42.65 6.86 -20.85
C GLN A 648 -42.10 6.93 -22.27
N VAL A 649 -42.71 6.23 -23.23
CA VAL A 649 -42.41 6.40 -24.66
C VAL A 649 -42.78 7.82 -25.09
N GLU A 650 -43.92 8.34 -24.66
CA GLU A 650 -44.33 9.72 -24.98
C GLU A 650 -43.31 10.73 -24.48
N VAL A 651 -42.90 10.62 -23.20
CA VAL A 651 -41.88 11.48 -22.60
C VAL A 651 -40.55 11.37 -23.33
N LEU A 652 -40.13 10.15 -23.70
CA LEU A 652 -38.90 9.91 -24.48
C LEU A 652 -38.96 10.61 -25.84
N LEU A 653 -40.04 10.40 -26.59
CA LEU A 653 -40.23 10.98 -27.92
C LEU A 653 -40.32 12.51 -27.87
N ALA A 654 -40.99 13.06 -26.86
CA ALA A 654 -41.03 14.50 -26.62
C ALA A 654 -39.63 15.07 -26.33
N ARG A 655 -38.81 14.39 -25.51
CA ARG A 655 -37.41 14.79 -25.24
C ARG A 655 -36.53 14.74 -26.50
N VAL A 656 -36.77 13.81 -27.42
CA VAL A 656 -36.06 13.77 -28.71
C VAL A 656 -36.50 14.92 -29.63
N ALA A 657 -37.82 15.17 -29.72
CA ALA A 657 -38.36 16.16 -30.64
C ALA A 657 -38.12 17.61 -30.19
N ALA A 658 -38.24 17.90 -28.89
CA ALA A 658 -38.25 19.28 -28.37
C ALA A 658 -37.00 20.11 -28.73
N PRO A 659 -35.75 19.60 -28.63
CA PRO A 659 -34.55 20.34 -29.03
C PRO A 659 -34.49 20.60 -30.54
N ILE A 660 -35.07 19.72 -31.35
CA ILE A 660 -35.06 19.83 -32.82
C ILE A 660 -36.07 20.87 -33.29
N VAL A 661 -37.26 20.88 -32.67
CA VAL A 661 -38.32 21.85 -32.93
C VAL A 661 -37.86 23.26 -32.56
N SER A 662 -37.16 23.43 -31.44
CA SER A 662 -36.71 24.75 -30.95
C SER A 662 -35.43 25.26 -31.61
N ALA A 663 -34.65 24.39 -32.26
CA ALA A 663 -33.42 24.76 -32.94
C ALA A 663 -33.67 25.66 -34.17
N ASP A 664 -32.71 26.56 -34.45
CA ASP A 664 -32.64 27.29 -35.72
C ASP A 664 -32.40 26.33 -36.90
N SER A 665 -32.57 26.81 -38.14
CA SER A 665 -32.52 25.95 -39.33
C SER A 665 -31.18 25.23 -39.55
N GLU A 666 -30.04 25.78 -39.09
CA GLU A 666 -28.74 25.12 -39.21
C GLU A 666 -28.58 24.05 -38.13
N THR A 667 -28.79 24.44 -36.87
CA THR A 667 -28.71 23.50 -35.74
C THR A 667 -29.70 22.35 -35.90
N ARG A 668 -30.92 22.63 -36.37
CA ARG A 668 -31.95 21.63 -36.67
C ARG A 668 -31.47 20.62 -37.71
N ARG A 669 -30.78 21.06 -38.77
CA ARG A 669 -30.21 20.16 -39.78
C ARG A 669 -29.18 19.21 -39.16
N VAL A 670 -28.29 19.73 -38.32
CA VAL A 670 -27.30 18.92 -37.59
C VAL A 670 -27.99 17.92 -36.65
N LEU A 671 -29.02 18.33 -35.92
CA LEU A 671 -29.75 17.43 -35.02
C LEU A 671 -30.58 16.38 -35.77
N LEU A 672 -31.21 16.72 -36.89
CA LEU A 672 -31.91 15.76 -37.75
C LEU A 672 -30.93 14.73 -38.33
N ALA A 673 -29.73 15.15 -38.73
CA ALA A 673 -28.69 14.22 -39.18
C ALA A 673 -28.29 13.21 -38.08
N LYS A 674 -28.29 13.62 -36.80
CA LYS A 674 -28.06 12.70 -35.66
C LYS A 674 -29.17 11.66 -35.49
N LEU A 675 -30.40 11.94 -35.95
CA LEU A 675 -31.50 10.95 -36.01
C LEU A 675 -31.36 9.97 -37.19
N GLY A 676 -30.24 10.04 -37.92
CA GLY A 676 -29.88 9.21 -39.07
C GLY A 676 -30.08 9.99 -40.37
N HIS A 677 -29.01 10.16 -41.15
CA HIS A 677 -29.03 10.86 -42.44
C HIS A 677 -30.12 10.37 -43.41
N ASP A 678 -30.53 9.11 -43.25
CA ASP A 678 -31.49 8.42 -44.10
C ASP A 678 -32.88 8.25 -43.46
N GLY A 679 -33.15 8.90 -42.32
CA GLY A 679 -34.40 8.71 -41.57
C GLY A 679 -34.45 7.39 -40.78
N GLU A 680 -33.28 6.88 -40.40
CA GLU A 680 -33.09 5.57 -39.76
C GLU A 680 -33.94 5.39 -38.50
N LEU A 681 -34.12 6.45 -37.71
CA LEU A 681 -34.95 6.41 -36.50
C LEU A 681 -36.40 6.03 -36.82
N LEU A 682 -37.05 6.74 -37.75
CA LEU A 682 -38.45 6.47 -38.10
C LEU A 682 -38.61 5.10 -38.78
N MET A 683 -37.65 4.71 -39.64
CA MET A 683 -37.68 3.39 -40.27
C MET A 683 -37.51 2.26 -39.25
N GLY A 684 -36.60 2.41 -38.29
CA GLY A 684 -36.40 1.45 -37.20
C GLY A 684 -37.61 1.38 -36.28
N MET A 685 -38.20 2.51 -35.93
CA MET A 685 -39.45 2.55 -35.15
C MET A 685 -40.60 1.87 -35.91
N ALA A 686 -40.74 2.12 -37.22
CA ALA A 686 -41.75 1.47 -38.05
C ALA A 686 -41.65 -0.06 -37.98
N ALA A 687 -40.41 -0.58 -38.04
CA ALA A 687 -40.15 -2.01 -37.94
C ALA A 687 -40.55 -2.57 -36.56
N VAL A 688 -40.20 -1.89 -35.47
CA VAL A 688 -40.57 -2.29 -34.10
C VAL A 688 -42.08 -2.21 -33.84
N LEU A 689 -42.75 -1.18 -34.35
CA LEU A 689 -44.22 -1.07 -34.22
C LEU A 689 -44.90 -2.20 -34.99
N LYS A 690 -44.45 -2.47 -36.22
CA LYS A 690 -45.00 -3.54 -37.05
C LYS A 690 -44.85 -4.93 -36.42
N THR A 691 -43.71 -5.24 -35.79
CA THR A 691 -43.52 -6.53 -35.11
C THR A 691 -44.47 -6.71 -33.92
N ARG A 692 -44.99 -5.61 -33.36
CA ARG A 692 -45.97 -5.60 -32.27
C ARG A 692 -47.41 -5.40 -32.72
N GLY A 693 -47.67 -5.37 -34.04
CA GLY A 693 -49.02 -5.10 -34.57
C GLY A 693 -49.51 -3.67 -34.31
N MET A 694 -48.60 -2.73 -34.09
CA MET A 694 -48.88 -1.31 -33.97
C MET A 694 -48.42 -0.56 -35.24
N ASP A 695 -48.89 0.67 -35.39
CA ASP A 695 -48.42 1.60 -36.42
C ASP A 695 -48.29 3.02 -35.84
N PHE A 696 -47.85 3.98 -36.66
CA PHE A 696 -47.68 5.36 -36.23
C PHE A 696 -49.00 6.11 -35.96
N LYS A 697 -50.17 5.50 -36.18
CA LYS A 697 -51.46 6.14 -35.85
C LYS A 697 -51.81 6.02 -34.38
N ALA A 698 -51.18 5.07 -33.67
CA ALA A 698 -51.35 4.92 -32.23
C ALA A 698 -50.61 6.04 -31.47
N GLU A 699 -51.23 6.57 -30.42
CA GLU A 699 -50.53 7.42 -29.46
C GLU A 699 -49.50 6.59 -28.67
N PRO A 700 -48.30 7.12 -28.37
CA PRO A 700 -47.83 8.51 -28.58
C PRO A 700 -47.06 8.75 -29.90
N PHE A 701 -47.13 7.81 -30.85
CA PHE A 701 -46.29 7.82 -32.06
C PHE A 701 -46.79 8.80 -33.12
N LEU A 702 -48.10 9.08 -33.14
CA LEU A 702 -48.77 9.97 -34.09
C LEU A 702 -48.16 11.37 -34.09
N GLY A 703 -48.16 12.04 -32.92
CA GLY A 703 -47.62 13.39 -32.79
C GLY A 703 -46.12 13.47 -33.10
N PHE A 704 -45.35 12.46 -32.67
CA PHE A 704 -43.92 12.39 -32.93
C PHE A 704 -43.61 12.22 -34.42
N ALA A 705 -44.21 11.24 -35.10
CA ALA A 705 -43.97 10.99 -36.52
C ALA A 705 -44.37 12.19 -37.38
N SER A 706 -45.54 12.79 -37.08
CA SER A 706 -46.01 13.99 -37.77
C SER A 706 -45.00 15.15 -37.64
N THR A 707 -44.50 15.39 -36.43
CA THR A 707 -43.50 16.42 -36.14
C THR A 707 -42.19 16.18 -36.86
N ILE A 708 -41.62 14.97 -36.77
CA ILE A 708 -40.33 14.66 -37.40
C ILE A 708 -40.43 14.72 -38.92
N VAL A 709 -41.50 14.20 -39.53
CA VAL A 709 -41.70 14.29 -40.99
C VAL A 709 -41.75 15.75 -41.45
N ARG A 710 -42.47 16.62 -40.73
CA ARG A 710 -42.52 18.06 -41.04
C ARG A 710 -41.14 18.69 -40.99
N LEU A 711 -40.35 18.37 -39.96
CA LEU A 711 -38.99 18.91 -39.81
C LEU A 711 -38.05 18.46 -40.95
N TYR A 712 -38.14 17.21 -41.40
CA TYR A 712 -37.41 16.72 -42.57
C TYR A 712 -37.85 17.42 -43.86
N VAL A 713 -39.14 17.70 -44.03
CA VAL A 713 -39.67 18.44 -45.19
C VAL A 713 -39.30 19.92 -45.14
N GLU A 714 -39.22 20.52 -43.97
CA GLU A 714 -38.70 21.88 -43.81
C GLU A 714 -37.21 21.95 -44.17
N GLY A 715 -36.42 20.95 -43.71
CA GLY A 715 -35.01 20.82 -44.05
C GLY A 715 -34.72 20.54 -45.53
N LEU A 716 -35.74 20.10 -46.28
CA LEU A 716 -35.65 19.98 -47.73
C LEU A 716 -35.43 21.34 -48.41
N GLY A 717 -36.02 22.41 -47.88
CA GLY A 717 -35.97 23.74 -48.50
C GLY A 717 -36.80 23.84 -49.80
N GLU A 718 -36.77 25.02 -50.43
CA GLU A 718 -37.37 25.23 -51.74
C GLU A 718 -36.57 24.48 -52.82
N GLU A 719 -37.25 23.94 -53.83
CA GLU A 719 -36.59 23.27 -54.95
C GLU A 719 -35.70 24.29 -55.68
N PRO A 720 -34.36 24.10 -55.70
CA PRO A 720 -33.49 25.00 -56.43
C PRO A 720 -33.77 24.87 -57.93
N ALA A 721 -33.60 25.97 -58.66
CA ALA A 721 -33.78 25.97 -60.12
C ALA A 721 -32.96 24.81 -60.75
N SER A 722 -33.59 24.05 -61.64
CA SER A 722 -33.13 22.76 -62.19
C SER A 722 -31.93 22.85 -63.15
N GLY A 723 -30.85 23.51 -62.72
CA GLY A 723 -29.62 23.73 -63.47
C GLY A 723 -28.39 22.96 -62.97
N GLY A 724 -28.47 22.32 -61.80
CA GLY A 724 -27.37 21.52 -61.26
C GLY A 724 -27.29 20.11 -61.87
N PRO A 725 -26.13 19.44 -61.82
CA PRO A 725 -26.00 18.05 -62.21
C PRO A 725 -26.84 17.12 -61.33
N THR A 726 -27.23 15.97 -61.86
CA THR A 726 -27.55 14.82 -61.02
C THR A 726 -26.27 14.07 -60.62
N TYR A 727 -26.29 13.34 -59.50
CA TYR A 727 -25.16 12.47 -59.11
C TYR A 727 -24.79 11.47 -60.22
N ALA A 728 -25.78 10.95 -60.95
CA ALA A 728 -25.56 10.05 -62.08
C ALA A 728 -24.82 10.74 -63.25
N GLU A 729 -25.08 12.03 -63.50
CA GLU A 729 -24.34 12.79 -64.50
C GLU A 729 -22.90 13.10 -64.04
N LEU A 730 -22.69 13.35 -62.75
CA LEU A 730 -21.34 13.52 -62.18
C LEU A 730 -20.50 12.25 -62.31
N GLU A 731 -21.10 11.07 -62.08
CA GLU A 731 -20.42 9.78 -62.26
C GLU A 731 -19.99 9.53 -63.71
N GLN A 732 -20.79 10.02 -64.66
CA GLN A 732 -20.53 9.88 -66.09
C GLN A 732 -19.42 10.82 -66.61
N LEU A 733 -18.97 11.79 -65.82
CA LEU A 733 -17.84 12.64 -66.19
C LEU A 733 -16.52 11.88 -66.19
N GLY A 734 -15.54 12.41 -66.93
CA GLY A 734 -14.20 11.84 -67.05
C GLY A 734 -14.04 10.84 -68.19
N CYS A 735 -12.78 10.50 -68.47
CA CYS A 735 -12.44 9.52 -69.49
C CYS A 735 -12.93 8.13 -69.08
N ARG A 736 -13.85 7.54 -69.84
CA ARG A 736 -13.94 6.08 -69.89
C ARG A 736 -12.65 5.62 -70.58
N GLY A 737 -11.65 5.18 -69.82
CA GLY A 737 -10.37 4.72 -70.35
C GLY A 737 -10.62 3.84 -71.57
N ALA A 738 -10.23 4.33 -72.75
CA ALA A 738 -10.52 3.66 -74.00
C ALA A 738 -9.61 2.43 -74.13
N ASN A 739 -9.99 1.31 -73.53
CA ASN A 739 -9.36 0.00 -73.75
C ASN A 739 -9.69 -0.59 -75.14
N ARG A 740 -9.84 0.25 -76.18
CA ARG A 740 -9.99 -0.26 -77.55
C ARG A 740 -8.62 -0.24 -78.25
N PRO A 741 -8.00 -1.42 -78.48
CA PRO A 741 -6.79 -1.49 -79.28
C PRO A 741 -7.12 -1.05 -80.70
N VAL A 742 -6.46 0.00 -81.17
CA VAL A 742 -6.53 0.43 -82.57
C VAL A 742 -5.75 -0.61 -83.38
N ALA A 743 -6.46 -1.48 -84.10
CA ALA A 743 -5.86 -2.36 -85.09
C ALA A 743 -5.29 -1.51 -86.23
N GLY A 744 -3.96 -1.43 -86.29
CA GLY A 744 -3.25 -0.73 -87.35
C GLY A 744 -3.23 -1.53 -88.66
N ARG A 745 -3.34 -0.81 -89.77
CA ARG A 745 -2.58 -1.06 -91.01
C ARG A 745 -2.31 0.29 -91.68
N GLY A 746 -1.04 0.60 -91.94
CA GLY A 746 -0.67 1.69 -92.84
C GLY A 746 0.58 2.46 -92.47
N ALA A 747 1.72 1.79 -92.66
CA ALA A 747 3.09 2.27 -92.86
C ALA A 747 3.40 3.79 -92.85
N GLY A 748 4.45 4.14 -92.09
CA GLY A 748 5.49 5.03 -92.60
C GLY A 748 5.55 6.43 -92.01
N GLY A 749 6.07 6.56 -90.79
CA GLY A 749 6.49 7.86 -90.26
C GLY A 749 6.97 7.80 -88.82
N ARG A 750 8.29 7.76 -88.62
CA ARG A 750 8.94 7.88 -87.31
C ARG A 750 8.58 9.24 -86.68
N ARG A 751 7.59 9.25 -85.79
CA ARG A 751 7.49 10.20 -84.68
C ARG A 751 7.26 9.41 -83.41
N SER A 752 8.01 9.75 -82.38
CA SER A 752 8.00 9.13 -81.05
C SER A 752 6.61 9.18 -80.43
N ASN A 753 5.85 8.09 -80.57
CA ASN A 753 4.64 7.84 -79.79
C ASN A 753 5.05 7.50 -78.35
N ALA A 754 5.05 8.51 -77.48
CA ALA A 754 4.97 8.26 -76.05
C ALA A 754 3.67 7.50 -75.78
N ALA A 755 3.78 6.24 -75.34
CA ALA A 755 2.63 5.44 -74.94
C ALA A 755 1.88 6.16 -73.83
N GLN A 756 0.61 6.52 -74.07
CA GLN A 756 -0.27 7.00 -73.02
C GLN A 756 -0.47 5.86 -72.00
N PRO A 757 -0.30 6.11 -70.68
CA PRO A 757 -0.55 5.10 -69.67
C PRO A 757 -2.04 4.72 -69.68
N ALA A 758 -2.33 3.42 -69.70
CA ALA A 758 -3.67 2.85 -69.63
C ALA A 758 -4.26 2.94 -68.21
N GLY A 759 -4.36 4.16 -67.68
CA GLY A 759 -4.98 4.49 -66.39
C GLY A 759 -6.03 5.59 -66.53
N PRO A 760 -6.95 5.73 -65.55
CA PRO A 760 -7.86 6.87 -65.51
C PRO A 760 -7.04 8.16 -65.52
N CYS A 761 -7.40 9.11 -66.38
CA CYS A 761 -6.75 10.41 -66.47
C CYS A 761 -6.70 11.06 -65.07
N PRO A 762 -5.52 11.28 -64.46
CA PRO A 762 -5.40 11.81 -63.09
C PRO A 762 -6.13 13.14 -62.93
N SER A 763 -6.03 14.01 -63.93
CA SER A 763 -6.71 15.30 -63.95
C SER A 763 -8.24 15.17 -64.04
N CYS A 764 -8.78 14.12 -64.67
CA CYS A 764 -10.22 13.84 -64.60
C CYS A 764 -10.65 13.31 -63.22
N ALA A 765 -9.77 12.58 -62.52
CA ALA A 765 -10.05 12.12 -61.17
C ALA A 765 -10.03 13.27 -60.16
N GLU A 766 -9.03 14.16 -60.22
CA GLU A 766 -8.98 15.38 -59.41
C GLU A 766 -10.17 16.30 -59.68
N LEU A 767 -10.62 16.39 -60.94
CA LEU A 767 -11.86 17.07 -61.26
C LEU A 767 -13.08 16.42 -60.62
N LYS A 768 -13.19 15.08 -60.67
CA LYS A 768 -14.28 14.38 -59.98
C LYS A 768 -14.26 14.64 -58.48
N VAL A 769 -13.08 14.77 -57.88
CA VAL A 769 -12.93 15.14 -56.46
C VAL A 769 -13.43 16.56 -56.23
N LEU A 770 -13.02 17.55 -57.03
CA LEU A 770 -13.56 18.92 -56.94
C LEU A 770 -15.08 18.98 -57.12
N LEU A 771 -15.59 18.26 -58.10
CA LEU A 771 -17.02 18.12 -58.38
C LEU A 771 -17.71 17.09 -57.48
N ARG A 772 -17.08 16.63 -56.39
CA ARG A 772 -17.70 15.89 -55.28
C ARG A 772 -17.55 16.60 -53.95
N ASP A 773 -16.50 17.41 -53.81
CA ASP A 773 -16.25 18.24 -52.66
C ASP A 773 -17.26 19.39 -52.66
N GLU A 774 -17.99 19.55 -51.56
CA GLU A 774 -18.95 20.63 -51.37
C GLU A 774 -18.25 21.96 -51.08
N GLN A 775 -17.14 21.93 -50.34
CA GLN A 775 -16.44 23.12 -49.84
C GLN A 775 -15.43 23.69 -50.83
N GLN A 776 -14.84 22.86 -51.70
CA GLN A 776 -13.81 23.31 -52.61
C GLN A 776 -14.38 24.08 -53.82
N ALA A 777 -14.43 25.41 -53.78
CA ALA A 777 -14.99 26.24 -54.86
C ALA A 777 -14.12 26.28 -56.13
N GLU A 778 -12.82 26.07 -55.99
CA GLU A 778 -11.85 26.22 -57.06
C GLU A 778 -10.82 25.08 -57.09
N LEU A 779 -10.41 24.67 -58.29
CA LEU A 779 -9.30 23.75 -58.52
C LEU A 779 -8.31 24.35 -59.51
N TRP A 780 -7.03 24.28 -59.18
CA TRP A 780 -5.95 24.64 -60.10
C TRP A 780 -5.21 23.39 -60.54
N LEU A 781 -5.19 23.13 -61.85
CA LEU A 781 -4.52 21.98 -62.45
C LEU A 781 -3.31 22.42 -63.28
N SER A 782 -2.11 22.06 -62.85
CA SER A 782 -0.85 22.32 -63.59
C SER A 782 -0.67 21.29 -64.71
N ILE A 783 -1.31 21.53 -65.86
CA ILE A 783 -1.37 20.58 -66.98
C ILE A 783 -0.80 21.16 -68.27
N SER A 784 -0.32 20.28 -69.16
CA SER A 784 0.18 20.68 -70.49
C SER A 784 -0.96 21.24 -71.37
N ALA A 785 -0.62 22.02 -72.39
CA ALA A 785 -1.60 22.57 -73.32
C ALA A 785 -2.47 21.48 -73.98
N ALA A 786 -1.91 20.31 -74.28
CA ALA A 786 -2.66 19.18 -74.83
C ALA A 786 -3.66 18.58 -73.82
N ALA A 787 -3.26 18.46 -72.54
CA ALA A 787 -4.14 18.02 -71.47
C ALA A 787 -5.23 19.07 -71.14
N SER A 788 -4.92 20.36 -71.30
CA SER A 788 -5.89 21.46 -71.17
C SER A 788 -7.00 21.38 -72.23
N VAL A 789 -6.66 21.08 -73.49
CA VAL A 789 -7.66 20.85 -74.55
C VAL A 789 -8.51 19.62 -74.25
N HIS A 790 -7.89 18.53 -73.81
CA HIS A 790 -8.57 17.30 -73.43
C HIS A 790 -9.59 17.53 -72.29
N LEU A 791 -9.16 18.19 -71.23
CA LEU A 791 -10.03 18.53 -70.12
C LEU A 791 -11.10 19.53 -70.55
N GLY A 792 -10.78 20.54 -71.37
CA GLY A 792 -11.74 21.51 -71.90
C GLY A 792 -12.92 20.87 -72.64
N GLN A 793 -12.68 19.77 -73.36
CA GLN A 793 -13.74 18.98 -74.00
C GLN A 793 -14.67 18.31 -72.97
N HIS A 794 -14.12 17.78 -71.87
CA HIS A 794 -14.92 17.22 -70.78
C HIS A 794 -15.64 18.32 -69.97
N PHE A 795 -15.04 19.49 -69.79
CA PHE A 795 -15.61 20.67 -69.12
C PHE A 795 -16.75 21.33 -69.89
N SER A 796 -16.76 21.20 -71.22
CA SER A 796 -17.89 21.69 -72.03
C SER A 796 -19.21 21.07 -71.57
N ALA A 797 -19.19 19.83 -71.06
CA ALA A 797 -20.36 19.17 -70.49
C ALA A 797 -20.77 19.69 -69.10
N THR A 798 -19.87 20.34 -68.37
CA THR A 798 -20.15 20.93 -67.04
C THR A 798 -20.52 22.41 -67.12
N GLN A 799 -20.30 23.05 -68.27
CA GLN A 799 -20.66 24.46 -68.50
C GLN A 799 -22.17 24.71 -68.36
N LYS A 800 -22.99 23.73 -68.74
CA LYS A 800 -24.46 23.78 -68.54
C LYS A 800 -24.87 23.88 -67.07
N TRP A 801 -23.97 23.55 -66.14
CA TRP A 801 -24.18 23.68 -64.70
C TRP A 801 -23.53 24.94 -64.11
N GLY A 802 -23.02 25.84 -64.95
CA GLY A 802 -22.42 27.11 -64.51
C GLY A 802 -20.95 27.00 -64.08
N CYS A 803 -20.29 25.84 -64.23
CA CYS A 803 -18.84 25.75 -64.03
C CYS A 803 -18.11 26.59 -65.09
N VAL A 804 -17.18 27.43 -64.65
CA VAL A 804 -16.32 28.23 -65.53
C VAL A 804 -14.88 27.78 -65.40
N TRP A 805 -14.10 27.87 -66.49
CA TRP A 805 -12.68 27.56 -66.46
C TRP A 805 -11.87 28.59 -67.23
N GLN A 806 -10.65 28.82 -66.77
CA GLN A 806 -9.71 29.72 -67.39
C GLN A 806 -8.40 28.96 -67.67
N ALA A 807 -8.09 28.81 -68.96
CA ALA A 807 -6.81 28.25 -69.40
C ALA A 807 -5.73 29.34 -69.38
N SER A 808 -4.57 29.02 -68.83
CA SER A 808 -3.38 29.88 -68.82
C SER A 808 -2.15 29.08 -69.23
N SER A 809 -1.03 29.76 -69.49
CA SER A 809 0.27 29.09 -69.72
C SER A 809 0.76 28.28 -68.51
N ALA A 810 0.22 28.56 -67.31
CA ALA A 810 0.59 27.88 -66.06
C ALA A 810 -0.35 26.72 -65.67
N GLY A 811 -1.45 26.50 -66.41
CA GLY A 811 -2.43 25.46 -66.10
C GLY A 811 -3.88 25.87 -66.33
N LEU A 812 -4.81 25.08 -65.80
CA LEU A 812 -6.26 25.26 -65.92
C LEU A 812 -6.87 25.57 -64.55
N LYS A 813 -7.49 26.73 -64.40
CA LYS A 813 -8.34 27.07 -63.24
C LYS A 813 -9.77 26.65 -63.51
N ILE A 814 -10.40 25.93 -62.60
CA ILE A 814 -11.81 25.58 -62.65
C ILE A 814 -12.49 26.19 -61.44
N VAL A 815 -13.60 26.89 -61.66
CA VAL A 815 -14.43 27.47 -60.61
C VAL A 815 -15.83 26.89 -60.73
N LYS A 816 -16.31 26.26 -59.66
CA LYS A 816 -17.69 25.76 -59.58
C LYS A 816 -18.60 26.86 -59.03
N PRO A 817 -19.84 26.99 -59.51
CA PRO A 817 -20.78 27.94 -58.92
C PRO A 817 -21.24 27.44 -57.55
N GLU A 818 -21.55 28.37 -56.65
CA GLU A 818 -21.97 28.06 -55.28
C GLU A 818 -23.23 27.17 -55.23
N ASN A 819 -24.10 27.26 -56.24
CA ASN A 819 -25.34 26.48 -56.31
C ASN A 819 -25.21 25.13 -57.03
N LEU A 820 -24.00 24.72 -57.47
CA LEU A 820 -23.81 23.46 -58.19
C LEU A 820 -24.39 22.26 -57.43
N TRP A 821 -24.25 22.29 -56.10
CA TRP A 821 -24.67 21.22 -55.20
C TRP A 821 -26.09 21.32 -54.71
N ALA A 822 -26.72 22.49 -54.82
CA ALA A 822 -28.04 22.73 -54.24
C ALA A 822 -29.07 21.73 -54.77
N TYR A 823 -29.07 21.42 -56.07
CA TYR A 823 -30.02 20.48 -56.67
C TYR A 823 -29.74 19.00 -56.36
N PRO A 824 -28.52 18.45 -56.54
CA PRO A 824 -28.21 17.08 -56.12
C PRO A 824 -28.44 16.84 -54.62
N GLU A 825 -28.10 17.81 -53.78
CA GLU A 825 -28.32 17.72 -52.33
C GLU A 825 -29.81 17.75 -52.00
N TRP A 826 -30.57 18.66 -52.62
CA TRP A 826 -32.03 18.70 -52.51
C TRP A 826 -32.67 17.38 -52.97
N GLN A 827 -32.20 16.78 -54.07
CA GLN A 827 -32.67 15.47 -54.54
C GLN A 827 -32.36 14.35 -53.55
N ALA A 828 -31.15 14.33 -52.98
CA ALA A 828 -30.78 13.35 -51.97
C ALA A 828 -31.68 13.48 -50.73
N ARG A 829 -31.87 14.69 -50.22
CA ARG A 829 -32.80 14.99 -49.11
C ARG A 829 -34.24 14.60 -49.45
N ARG A 830 -34.72 14.93 -50.66
CA ARG A 830 -36.05 14.54 -51.15
C ARG A 830 -36.23 13.03 -51.15
N SER A 831 -35.21 12.28 -51.56
CA SER A 831 -35.23 10.81 -51.53
C SER A 831 -35.28 10.27 -50.10
N VAL A 832 -34.61 10.92 -49.15
CA VAL A 832 -34.72 10.61 -47.71
C VAL A 832 -36.16 10.83 -47.23
N VAL A 833 -36.74 12.00 -47.50
CA VAL A 833 -38.14 12.29 -47.12
C VAL A 833 -39.11 11.28 -47.74
N GLY A 834 -38.92 10.89 -49.00
CA GLY A 834 -39.73 9.86 -49.66
C GLY A 834 -39.64 8.49 -48.98
N ARG A 835 -38.44 8.07 -48.56
CA ARG A 835 -38.26 6.84 -47.77
C ARG A 835 -38.93 6.95 -46.41
N ILE A 836 -38.79 8.08 -45.72
CA ILE A 836 -39.43 8.34 -44.43
C ILE A 836 -40.95 8.22 -44.58
N LEU A 837 -41.58 8.91 -45.54
CA LEU A 837 -43.01 8.83 -45.78
C LEU A 837 -43.46 7.38 -46.04
N SER A 838 -42.72 6.65 -46.88
CA SER A 838 -42.99 5.25 -47.17
C SER A 838 -42.90 4.35 -45.93
N SER A 839 -42.04 4.68 -44.97
CA SER A 839 -41.90 3.95 -43.70
C SER A 839 -43.02 4.25 -42.70
N VAL A 840 -43.61 5.45 -42.77
CA VAL A 840 -44.70 5.88 -41.89
C VAL A 840 -46.01 5.14 -42.21
N GLY A 841 -46.24 4.78 -43.46
CA GLY A 841 -47.38 3.97 -43.88
C GLY A 841 -47.72 4.16 -45.36
N ASP A 842 -48.87 3.62 -45.77
CA ASP A 842 -49.44 3.91 -47.10
C ASP A 842 -49.98 5.36 -47.16
N PRO A 843 -50.36 5.89 -48.34
CA PRO A 843 -50.85 7.26 -48.46
C PRO A 843 -52.06 7.60 -47.57
N ALA A 844 -52.90 6.63 -47.21
CA ALA A 844 -54.04 6.86 -46.33
C ALA A 844 -53.56 7.05 -44.88
N ALA A 845 -52.67 6.19 -44.39
CA ALA A 845 -52.04 6.35 -43.08
C ALA A 845 -51.20 7.62 -42.99
N GLN A 846 -50.47 7.98 -44.06
CA GLN A 846 -49.73 9.24 -44.12
C GLN A 846 -50.65 10.47 -44.03
N ALA A 847 -51.82 10.44 -44.69
CA ALA A 847 -52.81 11.50 -44.61
C ALA A 847 -53.40 11.65 -43.21
N GLU A 848 -53.68 10.53 -42.54
CA GLU A 848 -54.15 10.50 -41.16
C GLU A 848 -53.10 11.08 -40.19
N ILE A 849 -51.82 10.73 -40.38
CA ILE A 849 -50.72 11.16 -39.50
C ILE A 849 -50.33 12.63 -39.71
N LEU A 850 -50.31 13.08 -40.96
CA LEU A 850 -49.85 14.45 -41.30
C LEU A 850 -50.99 15.47 -41.28
N GLY A 851 -52.25 15.02 -41.34
CA GLY A 851 -53.42 15.88 -41.41
C GLY A 851 -53.38 16.79 -42.64
N ASP A 852 -53.71 18.07 -42.45
CA ASP A 852 -53.75 19.09 -43.51
C ASP A 852 -52.41 19.27 -44.24
N ASP A 853 -51.30 18.89 -43.61
CA ASP A 853 -49.97 19.00 -44.20
C ASP A 853 -49.66 17.94 -45.26
N PHE A 854 -50.43 16.84 -45.30
CA PHE A 854 -50.18 15.72 -46.22
C PHE A 854 -50.11 16.18 -47.68
N ALA A 855 -51.10 16.94 -48.16
CA ALA A 855 -51.14 17.39 -49.55
C ALA A 855 -49.94 18.30 -49.90
N ARG A 856 -49.53 19.16 -48.95
CA ARG A 856 -48.38 20.06 -49.10
C ARG A 856 -47.05 19.29 -49.13
N ILE A 857 -46.89 18.33 -48.21
CA ILE A 857 -45.69 17.50 -48.13
C ILE A 857 -45.58 16.57 -49.35
N ASN A 858 -46.67 15.89 -49.71
CA ASN A 858 -46.72 14.96 -50.82
C ASN A 858 -46.46 15.66 -52.18
N SER A 859 -46.99 16.86 -52.40
CA SER A 859 -46.70 17.65 -53.61
C SER A 859 -45.22 18.05 -53.69
N ARG A 860 -44.61 18.48 -52.58
CA ARG A 860 -43.17 18.80 -52.51
C ARG A 860 -42.28 17.59 -52.76
N VAL A 861 -42.63 16.41 -52.24
CA VAL A 861 -41.79 15.19 -52.37
C VAL A 861 -42.01 14.47 -53.69
N HIS A 862 -43.22 14.48 -54.26
CA HIS A 862 -43.50 13.76 -55.50
C HIS A 862 -43.58 14.65 -56.75
N GLY A 863 -43.48 15.98 -56.60
CA GLY A 863 -43.57 16.92 -57.72
C GLY A 863 -44.96 16.94 -58.37
N MET A 864 -45.97 16.41 -57.67
CA MET A 864 -47.34 16.45 -58.15
C MET A 864 -47.88 17.86 -57.90
N VAL A 865 -48.08 18.62 -58.97
CA VAL A 865 -48.83 19.88 -58.92
C VAL A 865 -50.18 19.57 -58.29
N PRO A 866 -50.58 20.23 -57.18
CA PRO A 866 -51.88 19.98 -56.58
C PRO A 866 -52.95 20.17 -57.64
N ALA A 867 -53.71 19.13 -57.95
CA ALA A 867 -54.94 19.28 -58.70
C ALA A 867 -55.78 20.28 -57.89
N GLN A 868 -56.04 21.47 -58.43
CA GLN A 868 -56.81 22.51 -57.74
C GLN A 868 -58.19 21.95 -57.36
N VAL A 869 -58.32 21.46 -56.13
CA VAL A 869 -59.61 21.14 -55.55
C VAL A 869 -60.31 22.47 -55.33
N SER A 870 -61.20 22.79 -56.25
CA SER A 870 -62.10 23.94 -56.17
C SER A 870 -63.04 23.73 -54.98
N LEU A 871 -62.62 24.19 -53.79
CA LEU A 871 -63.47 24.33 -52.62
C LEU A 871 -64.55 25.36 -52.93
N LYS A 872 -65.73 24.88 -53.34
CA LYS A 872 -66.97 25.64 -53.32
C LYS A 872 -67.28 26.02 -51.86
N ARG A 873 -66.91 27.25 -51.49
CA ARG A 873 -67.51 27.98 -50.37
C ARG A 873 -69.02 28.09 -50.64
N ASN A 874 -69.83 27.30 -49.94
CA ASN A 874 -71.22 27.67 -49.70
C ASN A 874 -71.25 28.61 -48.50
N ALA A 875 -71.35 29.90 -48.79
CA ALA A 875 -71.78 30.90 -47.83
C ALA A 875 -73.31 30.91 -47.80
N SER A 876 -73.91 30.51 -46.68
CA SER A 876 -75.28 30.89 -46.32
C SER A 876 -75.20 31.87 -45.16
N SER A 877 -75.76 33.04 -45.40
CA SER A 877 -75.78 34.21 -44.55
C SER A 877 -76.93 34.17 -43.53
N VAL A 878 -76.71 34.82 -42.38
CA VAL A 878 -77.70 35.62 -41.60
C VAL A 878 -78.65 34.77 -40.74
N ASP A 879 -78.66 34.90 -39.40
CA ASP A 879 -79.10 36.08 -38.65
C ASP A 879 -78.53 36.22 -37.22
N SER A 880 -78.67 37.45 -36.75
CA SER A 880 -78.43 38.04 -35.42
C SER A 880 -79.03 37.29 -34.22
N GLU A 881 -78.35 37.36 -33.06
CA GLU A 881 -78.80 38.11 -31.86
C GLU A 881 -77.99 37.72 -30.61
N GLY A 882 -77.71 38.73 -29.77
CA GLY A 882 -78.00 38.54 -28.34
C GLY A 882 -76.86 38.22 -27.38
N SER A 883 -76.39 39.29 -26.74
CA SER A 883 -76.35 39.40 -25.27
C SER A 883 -75.09 38.97 -24.51
N ALA A 884 -74.54 39.98 -23.86
CA ALA A 884 -73.52 39.94 -22.84
C ALA A 884 -73.92 39.10 -21.62
N LYS A 885 -72.92 38.48 -20.98
CA LYS A 885 -72.81 38.51 -19.52
C LYS A 885 -71.36 38.29 -19.05
N LYS A 886 -70.85 39.32 -18.37
CA LYS A 886 -69.86 39.26 -17.29
C LYS A 886 -70.10 38.05 -16.38
N THR A 887 -69.03 37.54 -15.76
CA THR A 887 -68.77 37.44 -14.29
C THR A 887 -67.66 36.37 -14.11
N ARG A 888 -66.40 36.74 -13.82
CA ARG A 888 -65.75 36.98 -12.50
C ARG A 888 -65.32 35.67 -11.82
N VAL A 889 -64.00 35.57 -11.60
CA VAL A 889 -63.26 35.03 -10.43
C VAL A 889 -63.86 33.80 -9.71
N ALA A 890 -63.13 32.69 -9.77
CA ALA A 890 -62.36 32.11 -8.66
C ALA A 890 -61.24 31.24 -9.26
#